data_AF-A0A848SCV3-F1
#
_entry.id   AF-A0A848SCV3-F1
#
_cell.length_a   1.000
_cell.length_b   1.000
_cell.length_c   1.000
_cell.angle_alpha   90.00
_cell.angle_beta   90.00
_cell.angle_gamma   90.00
#
_symmetry.space_group_name_H-M   'P 1'
#
loop_
_entity.id
_entity.type
_entity.pdbx_description
1 polymer ?
#
loop_
_entity_poly.entity_id
_entity_poly.type
_entity_poly.pdbx_seq_one_letter_code
_entity_poly.pdbx_strand_id
1 'polypeptide(L)'
;MKEKFLIILLVFSTVLSAQQKKYTISWGDSQKLSGGNFTIEIPSFNKEHFTYNFENGLLFVDQWETKELVNESSVSITNVIYQSISKSELKDLELNKIPNKLEFSLKNSIARNKFFAYFQLSPIIKNKNGGFKKVTSFQINYKNGATTNKNVFTKQKFVNSKIISNSVLSSGEWFRFYLDTTGVFKLSKSFLERLGVNVNSVDPRTIKLFGHGGRAIPYSNSEPYPFDVPENAIKFIGEEDGVFDNDDYILFYAIGPKGFNAESKTNINCYTDKTYYYINVSSANGKRIQSFSQPSGSVDMVIDTFEDYQFHEIDKYNLLSLGRRWFGDRFDVDNNKNFDFNFPDLVVSEPIDLTVVVAAASSSNSAMQVSVNNQDITTLSMTGVSSPTLASGATYSGNVNVNSSNISVGLNFDNLGNPSTLGYLDYISIKAIRNLNFNDNQFQFENSVVSSASGIGEYNISNASNISEIWDVTDIYNVTNFINSEENANLSFTATLGSLKTYLAVTTLDFFEPKLDSKTVVKNQNIKGTIFLNNQGVFQDIDYVIVTPNNTFAQAERLAQINRAQYNLNVKVVGLNEIYNEFSTGNQDIGAIRNLVKYVYDNASAPENRLKYVCLFGDGSFDYKDRIPNNTNIVPSWYSYNSFNLTTSYVSDDFYGMMDANEGTMATSDRLDIAVGRILADTPQRAKEMVDKIESYYVKEAFGSWRNKFVVISDDVDKEWEGLLQETTDNVGNLVTQEKPFMNVVKIHSDAFQQESSAGGDRYPAVTTEIVNAVDNGALVVNYFGHGGEDGLAEERILLKPDVNGFRNYCKLNCFVTVTCEFTRFDNPFRETAGEFTYWNKQAGAISLITTTRQIFVSFAISFNNTLGKYLFSYSDDDAYDDNEYPSMAEALRLAKS
;
A
#
# COMPACT_ATOMS: atom_id res chain seq x y z
N MET A 1 -4.52 -58.84 24.33
CA MET A 1 -3.40 -57.86 24.24
C MET A 1 -3.07 -57.43 22.81
N LYS A 2 -3.27 -58.26 21.77
CA LYS A 2 -2.98 -57.86 20.37
C LYS A 2 -3.97 -56.83 19.78
N GLU A 3 -5.24 -56.81 20.21
CA GLU A 3 -6.23 -55.85 19.70
C GLU A 3 -6.07 -54.42 20.25
N LYS A 4 -5.54 -54.25 21.48
CA LYS A 4 -5.26 -52.91 22.04
C LYS A 4 -4.05 -52.24 21.38
N PHE A 5 -3.13 -53.02 20.81
CA PHE A 5 -1.97 -52.49 20.09
C PHE A 5 -2.33 -51.99 18.70
N LEU A 6 -3.31 -52.63 18.04
CA LEU A 6 -3.80 -52.20 16.72
C LEU A 6 -4.55 -50.86 16.80
N ILE A 7 -5.32 -50.64 17.87
CA ILE A 7 -6.02 -49.36 18.11
C ILE A 7 -5.04 -48.24 18.44
N ILE A 8 -3.94 -48.51 19.16
CA ILE A 8 -2.89 -47.51 19.41
C ILE A 8 -2.11 -47.19 18.12
N LEU A 9 -1.91 -48.16 17.22
CA LEU A 9 -1.28 -47.93 15.92
C LEU A 9 -2.20 -47.17 14.94
N LEU A 10 -3.52 -47.43 14.97
CA LEU A 10 -4.53 -46.71 14.17
C LEU A 10 -4.81 -45.29 14.69
N VAL A 11 -4.67 -45.06 16.01
CA VAL A 11 -4.77 -43.72 16.59
C VAL A 11 -3.48 -42.92 16.32
N PHE A 12 -2.30 -43.56 16.19
CA PHE A 12 -1.07 -42.89 15.76
C PHE A 12 -0.96 -42.66 14.24
N SER A 13 -1.70 -43.38 13.40
CA SER A 13 -1.74 -43.11 11.94
C SER A 13 -2.66 -41.95 11.55
N THR A 14 -3.37 -41.34 12.51
CA THR A 14 -4.12 -40.08 12.30
C THR A 14 -3.31 -38.84 12.67
N VAL A 15 -2.00 -38.98 12.93
CA VAL A 15 -1.09 -37.86 13.17
C VAL A 15 -0.61 -37.31 11.82
N LEU A 16 -1.26 -36.23 11.37
CA LEU A 16 -0.75 -35.17 10.49
C LEU A 16 0.17 -35.65 9.35
N SER A 17 -0.37 -35.88 8.15
CA SER A 17 0.42 -36.10 6.94
C SER A 17 1.35 -34.91 6.68
N ALA A 18 2.64 -35.08 6.92
CA ALA A 18 3.65 -34.14 6.48
C ALA A 18 3.81 -34.27 4.96
N GLN A 19 3.62 -33.17 4.25
CA GLN A 19 3.91 -33.05 2.83
C GLN A 19 5.40 -32.84 2.62
N GLN A 20 5.95 -33.44 1.56
CA GLN A 20 7.36 -33.34 1.22
C GLN A 20 7.53 -33.00 -0.26
N LYS A 21 8.41 -32.03 -0.56
CA LYS A 21 8.86 -31.73 -1.92
C LYS A 21 10.39 -31.68 -1.95
N LYS A 22 10.99 -32.26 -2.98
CA LYS A 22 12.46 -32.29 -3.17
C LYS A 22 12.81 -31.47 -4.39
N TYR A 23 13.83 -30.64 -4.27
CA TYR A 23 14.32 -29.79 -5.36
C TYR A 23 15.81 -30.04 -5.56
N THR A 24 16.20 -30.00 -6.83
CA THR A 24 17.59 -29.91 -7.27
C THR A 24 17.74 -28.56 -7.95
N ILE A 25 18.71 -27.76 -7.48
CA ILE A 25 19.08 -26.50 -8.11
C ILE A 25 20.24 -26.78 -9.07
N SER A 26 19.92 -26.81 -10.35
CA SER A 26 20.86 -26.98 -11.45
C SER A 26 21.45 -25.62 -11.81
N TRP A 27 22.60 -25.30 -11.22
CA TRP A 27 23.34 -24.07 -11.53
C TRP A 27 23.94 -24.14 -12.94
N GLY A 28 23.58 -23.17 -13.78
CA GLY A 28 24.16 -22.98 -15.10
C GLY A 28 25.24 -21.90 -15.11
N ASP A 29 25.56 -21.43 -16.31
CA ASP A 29 26.36 -20.22 -16.50
C ASP A 29 25.62 -18.99 -15.93
N SER A 30 26.33 -17.89 -15.73
CA SER A 30 25.68 -16.63 -15.36
C SER A 30 24.71 -16.17 -16.45
N GLN A 31 23.62 -15.51 -16.04
CA GLN A 31 22.66 -14.91 -16.96
C GLN A 31 22.72 -13.39 -16.89
N LYS A 32 22.53 -12.75 -18.04
CA LYS A 32 22.33 -11.31 -18.13
C LYS A 32 20.85 -10.99 -17.95
N LEU A 33 20.54 -10.13 -16.98
CA LEU A 33 19.21 -9.54 -16.82
C LEU A 33 19.27 -8.10 -17.32
N SER A 34 18.39 -7.78 -18.27
CA SER A 34 18.28 -6.45 -18.86
C SER A 34 16.89 -5.87 -18.64
N GLY A 35 16.82 -4.55 -18.52
CA GLY A 35 15.60 -3.75 -18.50
C GLY A 35 15.95 -2.31 -18.83
N GLY A 36 15.11 -1.62 -19.63
CA GLY A 36 15.42 -0.28 -20.12
C GLY A 36 16.88 -0.18 -20.62
N ASN A 37 17.66 0.70 -19.99
CA ASN A 37 19.04 1.01 -20.39
C ASN A 37 20.11 0.36 -19.48
N PHE A 38 19.76 -0.67 -18.71
CA PHE A 38 20.71 -1.34 -17.81
C PHE A 38 20.79 -2.85 -18.09
N THR A 39 21.95 -3.42 -17.76
CA THR A 39 22.19 -4.86 -17.78
C THR A 39 23.03 -5.24 -16.57
N ILE A 40 22.64 -6.32 -15.90
CA ILE A 40 23.43 -6.95 -14.84
C ILE A 40 23.68 -8.41 -15.19
N GLU A 41 24.83 -8.94 -14.82
CA GLU A 41 25.14 -10.36 -14.94
C GLU A 41 25.13 -11.00 -13.55
N ILE A 42 24.34 -12.06 -13.36
CA ILE A 42 24.25 -12.77 -12.06
C ILE A 42 24.22 -14.28 -12.22
N PRO A 43 24.58 -15.06 -11.18
CA PRO A 43 24.42 -16.51 -11.19
C PRO A 43 23.02 -16.95 -11.59
N SER A 44 22.90 -18.01 -12.40
CA SER A 44 21.61 -18.56 -12.82
C SER A 44 21.43 -20.02 -12.42
N PHE A 45 20.17 -20.43 -12.39
CA PHE A 45 19.73 -21.81 -12.21
C PHE A 45 18.36 -21.96 -12.89
N ASN A 46 17.72 -23.13 -12.71
CA ASN A 46 16.34 -23.45 -13.10
C ASN A 46 15.46 -22.21 -13.37
N LYS A 47 15.19 -21.92 -14.65
CA LYS A 47 14.50 -20.71 -15.12
C LYS A 47 13.11 -20.58 -14.48
N GLU A 48 12.43 -21.71 -14.28
CA GLU A 48 11.12 -21.84 -13.67
C GLU A 48 11.07 -21.47 -12.18
N HIS A 49 12.22 -21.48 -11.49
CA HIS A 49 12.33 -21.17 -10.06
C HIS A 49 13.18 -19.92 -9.77
N PHE A 50 13.69 -19.28 -10.82
CA PHE A 50 14.62 -18.17 -10.70
C PHE A 50 13.88 -16.83 -10.56
N THR A 51 14.17 -16.08 -9.50
CA THR A 51 13.65 -14.72 -9.32
C THR A 51 14.76 -13.79 -8.84
N TYR A 52 14.81 -12.58 -9.38
CA TYR A 52 15.71 -11.54 -8.93
C TYR A 52 14.99 -10.19 -8.89
N ASN A 53 15.25 -9.42 -7.83
CA ASN A 53 14.95 -7.99 -7.80
C ASN A 53 16.01 -7.26 -6.95
N PHE A 54 16.10 -5.95 -7.11
CA PHE A 54 17.09 -5.12 -6.40
C PHE A 54 16.83 -5.01 -4.88
N GLU A 55 15.63 -5.37 -4.41
CA GLU A 55 15.29 -5.30 -2.99
C GLU A 55 15.76 -6.54 -2.21
N ASN A 56 15.41 -7.72 -2.69
CA ASN A 56 15.64 -9.02 -2.05
C ASN A 56 16.85 -9.78 -2.62
N GLY A 57 17.41 -9.33 -3.75
CA GLY A 57 18.47 -10.03 -4.46
C GLY A 57 17.96 -11.29 -5.17
N LEU A 58 18.81 -12.32 -5.22
CA LEU A 58 18.55 -13.58 -5.91
C LEU A 58 17.77 -14.55 -5.02
N LEU A 59 16.64 -15.07 -5.51
CA LEU A 59 15.74 -15.98 -4.80
C LEU A 59 15.42 -17.22 -5.64
N PHE A 60 15.27 -18.36 -4.96
CA PHE A 60 14.55 -19.53 -5.47
C PHE A 60 13.08 -19.39 -5.07
N VAL A 61 12.16 -19.53 -6.02
CA VAL A 61 10.71 -19.45 -5.79
C VAL A 61 10.00 -20.65 -6.41
N ASP A 62 9.02 -21.24 -5.71
CA ASP A 62 8.08 -22.19 -6.29
C ASP A 62 6.67 -21.95 -5.74
N GLN A 63 5.66 -22.20 -6.57
CA GLN A 63 4.25 -22.10 -6.22
C GLN A 63 3.51 -23.34 -6.71
N TRP A 64 2.62 -23.88 -5.89
CA TRP A 64 1.76 -24.99 -6.31
C TRP A 64 0.39 -24.93 -5.67
N GLU A 65 -0.60 -25.44 -6.37
CA GLU A 65 -1.97 -25.55 -5.88
C GLU A 65 -2.06 -26.55 -4.72
N THR A 66 -2.86 -26.20 -3.71
CA THR A 66 -3.19 -27.06 -2.57
C THR A 66 -4.69 -27.20 -2.43
N LYS A 67 -5.14 -28.28 -1.79
CA LYS A 67 -6.59 -28.52 -1.55
C LYS A 67 -7.14 -27.67 -0.40
N GLU A 68 -6.26 -27.19 0.46
CA GLU A 68 -6.56 -26.44 1.68
C GLU A 68 -5.34 -25.60 2.06
N LEU A 69 -5.51 -24.70 3.04
CA LEU A 69 -4.41 -23.89 3.59
C LEU A 69 -3.33 -24.78 4.22
N VAL A 70 -2.08 -24.35 4.07
CA VAL A 70 -0.90 -24.97 4.70
C VAL A 70 -0.58 -24.31 6.04
N ASN A 71 0.02 -25.07 6.94
CA ASN A 71 0.55 -24.52 8.18
C ASN A 71 1.90 -23.86 7.89
N GLU A 72 1.90 -22.55 7.66
CA GLU A 72 3.11 -21.77 7.32
C GLU A 72 4.24 -21.99 8.31
N SER A 73 3.94 -22.04 9.62
CA SER A 73 4.96 -22.20 10.67
C SER A 73 5.52 -23.62 10.78
N SER A 74 4.98 -24.58 10.02
CA SER A 74 5.47 -25.97 10.01
C SER A 74 6.57 -26.20 8.98
N VAL A 75 6.85 -25.21 8.11
CA VAL A 75 7.86 -25.35 7.07
C VAL A 75 9.24 -25.59 7.68
N SER A 76 9.91 -26.62 7.18
CA SER A 76 11.29 -26.92 7.52
C SER A 76 12.03 -27.42 6.30
N ILE A 77 13.28 -26.98 6.16
CA ILE A 77 14.16 -27.41 5.09
C ILE A 77 15.15 -28.44 5.64
N THR A 78 15.17 -29.62 5.02
CA THR A 78 16.09 -30.71 5.35
C THR A 78 16.90 -31.13 4.12
N ASN A 79 17.90 -31.99 4.31
CA ASN A 79 18.71 -32.55 3.24
C ASN A 79 19.36 -31.48 2.32
N VAL A 80 19.78 -30.35 2.91
CA VAL A 80 20.39 -29.26 2.15
C VAL A 80 21.82 -29.63 1.78
N ILE A 81 22.11 -29.66 0.48
CA ILE A 81 23.46 -29.83 -0.05
C ILE A 81 23.97 -28.49 -0.53
N TYR A 82 25.20 -28.17 -0.16
CA TYR A 82 25.87 -26.93 -0.54
C TYR A 82 27.09 -27.23 -1.42
N GLN A 83 27.37 -26.30 -2.32
CA GLN A 83 28.61 -26.23 -3.08
C GLN A 83 29.26 -24.85 -2.87
N SER A 84 30.59 -24.78 -2.82
CA SER A 84 31.30 -23.49 -2.79
C SER A 84 31.06 -22.71 -4.08
N ILE A 85 30.92 -21.39 -3.96
CA ILE A 85 30.91 -20.45 -5.09
C ILE A 85 31.93 -19.35 -4.82
N SER A 86 32.77 -19.05 -5.80
CA SER A 86 33.78 -18.00 -5.68
C SER A 86 33.14 -16.61 -5.77
N LYS A 87 33.84 -15.59 -5.26
CA LYS A 87 33.37 -14.19 -5.34
C LYS A 87 33.23 -13.73 -6.80
N SER A 88 34.10 -14.19 -7.69
CA SER A 88 34.04 -13.89 -9.14
C SER A 88 32.82 -14.50 -9.83
N GLU A 89 32.36 -15.67 -9.37
CA GLU A 89 31.15 -16.31 -9.91
C GLU A 89 29.87 -15.59 -9.47
N LEU A 90 29.90 -14.76 -8.41
CA LEU A 90 28.74 -13.96 -7.98
C LEU A 90 28.44 -12.80 -8.92
N LYS A 91 29.38 -12.41 -9.78
CA LYS A 91 29.23 -11.36 -10.78
C LYS A 91 28.70 -10.05 -10.14
N ASP A 92 27.59 -9.50 -10.63
CA ASP A 92 27.02 -8.23 -10.17
C ASP A 92 26.06 -8.39 -8.98
N LEU A 93 25.98 -9.59 -8.38
CA LEU A 93 25.11 -9.82 -7.23
C LEU A 93 25.58 -8.99 -6.02
N GLU A 94 24.68 -8.16 -5.50
CA GLU A 94 24.95 -7.32 -4.34
C GLU A 94 25.26 -8.16 -3.08
N LEU A 95 26.50 -8.06 -2.60
CA LEU A 95 27.00 -8.94 -1.53
C LEU A 95 26.35 -8.69 -0.16
N ASN A 96 25.82 -7.50 0.08
CA ASN A 96 25.05 -7.15 1.27
C ASN A 96 23.65 -7.78 1.29
N LYS A 97 23.13 -8.25 0.13
CA LYS A 97 21.85 -8.97 0.01
C LYS A 97 21.97 -10.47 0.24
N ILE A 98 23.19 -11.00 0.33
CA ILE A 98 23.42 -12.44 0.55
C ILE A 98 23.40 -12.72 2.06
N PRO A 99 22.42 -13.50 2.57
CA PRO A 99 22.30 -13.74 4.01
C PRO A 99 23.43 -14.65 4.53
N ASN A 100 23.66 -14.59 5.85
CA ASN A 100 24.69 -15.40 6.52
C ASN A 100 24.21 -16.82 6.91
N LYS A 101 22.93 -17.12 6.68
CA LYS A 101 22.26 -18.40 6.91
C LYS A 101 21.20 -18.61 5.85
N LEU A 102 20.71 -19.84 5.73
CA LEU A 102 19.62 -20.14 4.82
C LEU A 102 18.33 -19.46 5.32
N GLU A 103 17.78 -18.57 4.52
CA GLU A 103 16.50 -17.91 4.77
C GLU A 103 15.45 -18.48 3.83
N PHE A 104 14.29 -18.82 4.37
CA PHE A 104 13.18 -19.39 3.61
C PHE A 104 11.84 -19.09 4.27
N SER A 105 10.78 -19.10 3.48
CA SER A 105 9.41 -18.95 3.98
C SER A 105 8.42 -19.72 3.12
N LEU A 106 7.33 -20.16 3.75
CA LEU A 106 6.15 -20.73 3.10
C LEU A 106 4.94 -19.87 3.46
N LYS A 107 4.18 -19.44 2.46
CA LYS A 107 3.00 -18.59 2.61
C LYS A 107 1.79 -19.22 1.94
N ASN A 108 0.63 -19.06 2.56
CA ASN A 108 -0.63 -19.27 1.85
C ASN A 108 -0.85 -18.13 0.87
N SER A 109 -1.36 -18.48 -0.30
CA SER A 109 -1.80 -17.55 -1.33
C SER A 109 -3.15 -18.02 -1.83
N ILE A 110 -4.09 -17.12 -2.02
CA ILE A 110 -5.46 -17.46 -2.39
C ILE A 110 -5.85 -16.57 -3.55
N ALA A 111 -6.34 -17.16 -4.63
CA ALA A 111 -6.90 -16.42 -5.74
C ALA A 111 -8.34 -16.90 -5.95
N ARG A 112 -9.31 -16.10 -5.50
CA ARG A 112 -10.72 -16.47 -5.40
C ARG A 112 -10.94 -17.68 -4.51
N ASN A 113 -11.13 -18.84 -5.14
CA ASN A 113 -11.46 -20.11 -4.48
C ASN A 113 -10.33 -21.14 -4.65
N LYS A 114 -9.21 -20.77 -5.27
CA LYS A 114 -8.02 -21.63 -5.43
C LYS A 114 -7.01 -21.31 -4.33
N PHE A 115 -6.47 -22.35 -3.70
CA PHE A 115 -5.44 -22.24 -2.67
C PHE A 115 -4.08 -22.61 -3.25
N PHE A 116 -3.07 -21.84 -2.90
CA PHE A 116 -1.69 -22.07 -3.29
C PHE A 116 -0.76 -22.01 -2.08
N ALA A 117 0.31 -22.78 -2.16
CA ALA A 117 1.46 -22.64 -1.29
C ALA A 117 2.58 -21.93 -2.07
N TYR A 118 3.01 -20.78 -1.55
CA TYR A 118 4.09 -19.97 -2.12
C TYR A 118 5.35 -20.13 -1.27
N PHE A 119 6.41 -20.68 -1.87
CA PHE A 119 7.68 -20.92 -1.21
C PHE A 119 8.78 -20.05 -1.79
N GLN A 120 9.62 -19.48 -0.93
CA GLN A 120 10.84 -18.79 -1.34
C GLN A 120 12.03 -19.16 -0.44
N LEU A 121 13.23 -19.12 -1.03
CA LEU A 121 14.49 -19.48 -0.36
C LEU A 121 15.67 -18.66 -0.92
N SER A 122 16.59 -18.24 -0.05
CA SER A 122 17.87 -17.65 -0.44
C SER A 122 18.81 -18.75 -0.98
N PRO A 123 19.14 -18.80 -2.28
CA PRO A 123 19.87 -19.92 -2.87
C PRO A 123 21.39 -19.82 -2.64
N ILE A 124 21.89 -18.68 -2.16
CA ILE A 124 23.30 -18.43 -1.83
C ILE A 124 23.38 -17.89 -0.40
N ILE A 125 24.38 -18.36 0.35
CA ILE A 125 24.66 -17.90 1.72
C ILE A 125 26.14 -17.52 1.89
N LYS A 126 26.40 -16.60 2.82
CA LYS A 126 27.74 -16.20 3.24
C LYS A 126 28.24 -17.08 4.39
N ASN A 127 29.43 -17.63 4.26
CA ASN A 127 30.11 -18.38 5.31
C ASN A 127 30.64 -17.45 6.41
N LYS A 128 30.77 -17.98 7.63
CA LYS A 128 31.42 -17.29 8.76
C LYS A 128 32.85 -16.81 8.46
N ASN A 129 33.56 -17.48 7.53
CA ASN A 129 34.94 -17.17 7.14
C ASN A 129 35.02 -16.21 5.94
N GLY A 130 33.91 -15.59 5.50
CA GLY A 130 33.87 -14.61 4.41
C GLY A 130 33.72 -15.17 2.99
N GLY A 131 33.76 -16.50 2.79
CA GLY A 131 33.45 -17.15 1.50
C GLY A 131 31.94 -17.36 1.27
N PHE A 132 31.54 -17.88 0.10
CA PHE A 132 30.13 -18.08 -0.26
C PHE A 132 29.82 -19.54 -0.59
N LYS A 133 28.57 -19.97 -0.37
CA LYS A 133 28.07 -21.28 -0.76
C LYS A 133 26.72 -21.14 -1.44
N LYS A 134 26.51 -21.95 -2.48
CA LYS A 134 25.24 -22.09 -3.19
C LYS A 134 24.56 -23.40 -2.83
N VAL A 135 23.24 -23.40 -2.73
CA VAL A 135 22.42 -24.60 -2.48
C VAL A 135 22.29 -25.38 -3.79
N THR A 136 22.56 -26.68 -3.78
CA THR A 136 22.41 -27.55 -4.97
C THR A 136 21.23 -28.50 -4.86
N SER A 137 20.77 -28.81 -3.66
CA SER A 137 19.52 -29.52 -3.44
C SER A 137 19.00 -29.29 -2.02
N PHE A 138 17.69 -29.45 -1.85
CA PHE A 138 17.03 -29.37 -0.55
C PHE A 138 15.68 -30.08 -0.58
N GLN A 139 15.12 -30.34 0.60
CA GLN A 139 13.79 -30.89 0.78
C GLN A 139 12.95 -29.96 1.65
N ILE A 140 11.77 -29.57 1.14
CA ILE A 140 10.74 -28.88 1.90
C ILE A 140 9.88 -29.91 2.62
N ASN A 141 9.62 -29.69 3.91
CA ASN A 141 8.64 -30.43 4.70
C ASN A 141 7.66 -29.44 5.33
N TYR A 142 6.36 -29.68 5.18
CA TYR A 142 5.31 -28.85 5.77
C TYR A 142 4.08 -29.70 6.09
N LYS A 143 3.11 -29.14 6.81
CA LYS A 143 1.84 -29.78 7.13
C LYS A 143 0.70 -29.00 6.51
N ASN A 144 -0.36 -29.71 6.14
CA ASN A 144 -1.62 -29.08 5.78
C ASN A 144 -2.40 -28.65 7.04
N GLY A 145 -3.37 -27.77 6.84
CA GLY A 145 -4.21 -27.19 7.87
C GLY A 145 -3.67 -25.85 8.36
N ALA A 146 -4.58 -24.90 8.62
CA ALA A 146 -4.20 -23.61 9.21
C ALA A 146 -3.54 -23.81 10.59
N THR A 147 -2.57 -22.96 10.92
CA THR A 147 -1.92 -22.96 12.23
C THR A 147 -2.99 -22.86 13.32
N THR A 148 -2.99 -23.76 14.30
CA THR A 148 -3.91 -23.79 15.45
C THR A 148 -3.66 -22.65 16.45
N ASN A 149 -3.29 -21.45 15.98
CA ASN A 149 -3.42 -20.22 16.76
C ASN A 149 -4.90 -19.80 16.76
N LYS A 150 -5.70 -20.57 17.50
CA LYS A 150 -7.13 -20.36 17.78
C LYS A 150 -7.46 -18.99 18.41
N ASN A 151 -6.46 -18.17 18.71
CA ASN A 151 -6.65 -16.83 19.27
C ASN A 151 -6.52 -15.69 18.25
N VAL A 152 -5.98 -15.91 17.05
CA VAL A 152 -5.84 -14.86 16.01
C VAL A 152 -6.79 -15.12 14.84
N PHE A 153 -6.85 -16.35 14.31
CA PHE A 153 -7.70 -16.67 13.16
C PHE A 153 -9.19 -16.85 13.48
N THR A 154 -9.54 -17.12 14.75
CA THR A 154 -10.94 -17.41 15.16
C THR A 154 -11.57 -16.35 16.06
N LYS A 155 -10.82 -15.37 16.56
CA LYS A 155 -11.39 -14.29 17.40
C LYS A 155 -11.67 -12.99 16.64
N GLN A 156 -11.04 -12.78 15.50
CA GLN A 156 -11.26 -11.59 14.66
C GLN A 156 -11.15 -11.95 13.17
N LYS A 157 -11.88 -12.98 12.72
CA LYS A 157 -12.55 -12.78 11.41
C LYS A 157 -13.23 -11.42 11.52
N PHE A 158 -13.25 -10.64 10.45
CA PHE A 158 -14.22 -9.57 10.25
C PHE A 158 -15.66 -10.16 10.37
N VAL A 159 -16.07 -10.67 11.54
CA VAL A 159 -17.37 -11.28 11.82
C VAL A 159 -18.45 -10.19 11.71
N ASN A 160 -18.07 -8.91 11.85
CA ASN A 160 -18.95 -7.80 11.55
C ASN A 160 -19.14 -7.57 10.04
N SER A 161 -18.23 -8.02 9.17
CA SER A 161 -18.42 -7.91 7.70
C SER A 161 -19.45 -8.87 7.13
N LYS A 162 -20.11 -9.72 7.92
CA LYS A 162 -21.30 -10.47 7.46
C LYS A 162 -22.60 -9.86 7.94
N ILE A 163 -22.54 -8.76 8.68
CA ILE A 163 -23.72 -8.07 9.18
C ILE A 163 -23.94 -6.85 8.28
N ILE A 164 -24.89 -6.98 7.36
CA ILE A 164 -25.44 -5.82 6.67
C ILE A 164 -26.29 -5.07 7.69
N SER A 165 -25.75 -3.95 8.17
CA SER A 165 -26.44 -3.05 9.10
C SER A 165 -26.35 -1.62 8.58
N ASN A 166 -27.29 -0.79 9.05
CA ASN A 166 -27.24 0.62 8.76
C ASN A 166 -26.00 1.25 9.40
N SER A 167 -25.36 2.18 8.69
CA SER A 167 -24.32 3.00 9.28
C SER A 167 -24.89 3.85 10.41
N VAL A 168 -24.07 4.15 11.41
CA VAL A 168 -24.37 5.19 12.42
C VAL A 168 -24.73 6.52 11.76
N LEU A 169 -24.15 6.83 10.59
CA LEU A 169 -24.43 8.04 9.80
C LEU A 169 -25.78 8.01 9.06
N SER A 170 -26.58 6.94 9.19
CA SER A 170 -27.86 6.81 8.47
C SER A 170 -28.93 7.79 8.94
N SER A 171 -28.80 8.32 10.16
CA SER A 171 -29.75 9.27 10.76
C SER A 171 -29.09 10.13 11.83
N GLY A 172 -29.78 11.20 12.25
CA GLY A 172 -29.29 12.15 13.27
C GLY A 172 -28.72 13.43 12.66
N GLU A 173 -28.26 14.33 13.53
CA GLU A 173 -27.55 15.54 13.16
C GLU A 173 -26.06 15.33 13.35
N TRP A 174 -25.28 15.50 12.27
CA TRP A 174 -23.86 15.20 12.24
C TRP A 174 -23.05 16.44 11.89
N PHE A 175 -22.08 16.73 12.74
CA PHE A 175 -21.16 17.84 12.55
C PHE A 175 -19.73 17.32 12.56
N ARG A 176 -18.83 17.98 11.84
CA ARG A 176 -17.42 17.60 11.75
C ARG A 176 -16.49 18.76 12.08
N PHE A 177 -15.43 18.43 12.77
CA PHE A 177 -14.29 19.30 13.04
C PHE A 177 -13.00 18.51 12.81
N TYR A 178 -11.85 19.18 12.85
CA TYR A 178 -10.57 18.52 12.68
C TYR A 178 -9.54 18.93 13.73
N LEU A 179 -8.48 18.16 13.80
CA LEU A 179 -7.31 18.38 14.63
C LEU A 179 -6.03 17.92 13.92
N ASP A 180 -4.88 18.38 14.41
CA ASP A 180 -3.55 18.14 13.82
C ASP A 180 -2.51 17.67 14.85
N THR A 181 -2.93 17.40 16.09
CA THR A 181 -2.09 16.88 17.17
C THR A 181 -2.81 15.84 18.01
N THR A 182 -2.06 15.00 18.72
CA THR A 182 -2.58 13.97 19.64
C THR A 182 -2.64 14.54 21.05
N GLY A 183 -3.71 14.28 21.79
CA GLY A 183 -3.87 14.72 23.18
C GLY A 183 -5.33 14.86 23.60
N VAL A 184 -5.55 15.54 24.72
CA VAL A 184 -6.86 15.88 25.28
C VAL A 184 -7.30 17.23 24.74
N PHE A 185 -8.50 17.24 24.18
CA PHE A 185 -9.11 18.41 23.58
C PHE A 185 -10.34 18.83 24.38
N LYS A 186 -10.57 20.15 24.44
CA LYS A 186 -11.75 20.77 25.02
C LYS A 186 -12.72 21.22 23.94
N LEU A 187 -13.97 20.77 24.02
CA LEU A 187 -15.10 21.32 23.26
C LEU A 187 -15.94 22.19 24.19
N SER A 188 -15.80 23.50 24.05
CA SER A 188 -16.67 24.46 24.76
C SER A 188 -18.06 24.54 24.12
N LYS A 189 -19.04 25.04 24.87
CA LYS A 189 -20.35 25.41 24.33
C LYS A 189 -20.23 26.32 23.09
N SER A 190 -19.40 27.35 23.16
CA SER A 190 -19.21 28.31 22.06
C SER A 190 -18.57 27.67 20.82
N PHE A 191 -17.71 26.66 21.00
CA PHE A 191 -17.18 25.89 19.88
C PHE A 191 -18.30 25.08 19.19
N LEU A 192 -19.15 24.40 19.95
CA LEU A 192 -20.26 23.62 19.41
C LEU A 192 -21.30 24.50 18.71
N GLU A 193 -21.59 25.69 19.24
CA GLU A 193 -22.43 26.70 18.56
C GLU A 193 -21.83 27.12 17.20
N ARG A 194 -20.53 27.43 17.17
CA ARG A 194 -19.81 27.77 15.93
C ARG A 194 -19.75 26.61 14.94
N LEU A 195 -19.72 25.38 15.45
CA LEU A 195 -19.77 24.16 14.65
C LEU A 195 -21.15 23.98 13.99
N GLY A 196 -22.21 24.52 14.60
CA GLY A 196 -23.58 24.51 14.12
C GLY A 196 -24.56 23.72 14.99
N VAL A 197 -24.12 23.24 16.16
CA VAL A 197 -24.97 22.53 17.11
C VAL A 197 -25.91 23.51 17.80
N ASN A 198 -27.22 23.21 17.85
CA ASN A 198 -28.18 24.01 18.60
C ASN A 198 -28.15 23.66 20.10
N VAL A 199 -27.09 24.08 20.80
CA VAL A 199 -26.83 23.73 22.21
C VAL A 199 -27.94 24.19 23.17
N ASN A 200 -28.72 25.21 22.81
CA ASN A 200 -29.80 25.74 23.66
C ASN A 200 -31.06 24.85 23.69
N SER A 201 -31.15 23.86 22.80
CA SER A 201 -32.28 22.93 22.71
C SER A 201 -31.90 21.47 22.91
N VAL A 202 -30.64 21.20 23.28
CA VAL A 202 -30.08 19.85 23.36
C VAL A 202 -29.73 19.54 24.82
N ASP A 203 -30.14 18.36 25.28
CA ASP A 203 -29.65 17.81 26.53
C ASP A 203 -28.16 17.41 26.35
N PRO A 204 -27.21 17.98 27.11
CA PRO A 204 -25.78 17.70 26.95
C PRO A 204 -25.44 16.21 27.03
N ARG A 205 -26.25 15.42 27.76
CA ARG A 205 -26.06 13.97 27.92
C ARG A 205 -26.19 13.21 26.61
N THR A 206 -26.87 13.77 25.62
CA THR A 206 -27.11 13.11 24.32
C THR A 206 -26.10 13.48 23.24
N ILE A 207 -25.13 14.34 23.55
CA ILE A 207 -24.01 14.66 22.67
C ILE A 207 -23.01 13.50 22.67
N LYS A 208 -22.61 13.09 21.46
CA LYS A 208 -21.70 11.96 21.21
C LYS A 208 -20.55 12.38 20.33
N LEU A 209 -19.41 11.70 20.49
CA LEU A 209 -18.22 11.89 19.67
C LEU A 209 -17.89 10.61 18.90
N PHE A 210 -17.54 10.75 17.62
CA PHE A 210 -17.24 9.66 16.71
C PHE A 210 -15.94 9.91 15.95
N GLY A 211 -15.14 8.87 15.72
CA GLY A 211 -13.91 8.98 14.94
C GLY A 211 -12.93 7.82 15.10
N HIS A 212 -12.18 7.52 14.04
CA HIS A 212 -11.14 6.47 14.02
C HIS A 212 -9.77 6.91 14.54
N GLY A 213 -9.55 8.23 14.74
CA GLY A 213 -8.22 8.79 14.98
C GLY A 213 -7.41 8.99 13.70
N GLY A 214 -6.22 9.57 13.84
CA GLY A 214 -5.39 10.05 12.72
C GLY A 214 -4.36 9.06 12.18
N ARG A 215 -4.32 7.83 12.68
CA ARG A 215 -3.43 6.79 12.15
C ARG A 215 -3.94 6.32 10.78
N ALA A 216 -3.01 6.08 9.85
CA ALA A 216 -3.33 5.49 8.56
C ALA A 216 -4.01 4.11 8.74
N ILE A 217 -4.96 3.79 7.87
CA ILE A 217 -5.63 2.49 7.89
C ILE A 217 -4.61 1.41 7.48
N PRO A 218 -4.49 0.29 8.24
CA PRO A 218 -3.52 -0.76 7.92
C PRO A 218 -3.69 -1.31 6.49
N TYR A 219 -2.59 -1.60 5.79
CA TYR A 219 -2.63 -2.25 4.48
C TYR A 219 -2.99 -3.72 4.55
N SER A 220 -2.60 -4.42 5.62
CA SER A 220 -3.03 -5.81 5.82
C SER A 220 -4.53 -5.92 6.10
N ASN A 221 -5.18 -6.89 5.45
CA ASN A 221 -6.56 -7.27 5.72
C ASN A 221 -6.73 -8.04 7.05
N SER A 222 -5.63 -8.52 7.66
CA SER A 222 -5.65 -9.25 8.93
C SER A 222 -5.77 -8.33 10.13
N GLU A 223 -5.36 -7.08 9.99
CA GLU A 223 -5.35 -6.11 11.08
C GLU A 223 -6.79 -5.68 11.39
N PRO A 224 -7.26 -5.81 12.65
CA PRO A 224 -8.61 -5.44 13.01
C PRO A 224 -8.86 -3.94 12.79
N TYR A 225 -9.94 -3.62 12.08
CA TYR A 225 -10.42 -2.25 11.89
C TYR A 225 -11.90 -2.17 12.23
N PRO A 226 -12.40 -1.12 12.92
CA PRO A 226 -13.81 -1.00 13.25
C PRO A 226 -14.68 -1.06 11.99
N PHE A 227 -15.77 -1.81 12.08
CA PHE A 227 -16.69 -2.02 10.97
C PHE A 227 -17.35 -0.72 10.50
N ASP A 228 -17.70 0.15 11.44
CA ASP A 228 -18.33 1.45 11.22
C ASP A 228 -17.60 2.49 12.09
N VAL A 229 -17.96 3.76 11.91
CA VAL A 229 -17.35 4.85 12.68
C VAL A 229 -17.61 4.63 14.19
N PRO A 230 -16.56 4.46 15.01
CA PRO A 230 -16.71 4.11 16.42
C PRO A 230 -17.06 5.34 17.27
N GLU A 231 -17.92 5.14 18.27
CA GLU A 231 -18.18 6.13 19.31
C GLU A 231 -17.02 6.15 20.32
N ASN A 232 -16.49 7.35 20.59
CA ASN A 232 -15.39 7.59 21.49
C ASN A 232 -15.93 8.01 22.87
N ALA A 233 -15.34 7.48 23.94
CA ALA A 233 -15.70 7.88 25.29
C ALA A 233 -15.29 9.34 25.55
N ILE A 234 -16.22 10.14 26.07
CA ILE A 234 -15.97 11.55 26.44
C ILE A 234 -16.15 11.78 27.94
N LYS A 235 -15.52 12.81 28.49
CA LYS A 235 -15.80 13.34 29.82
C LYS A 235 -16.59 14.63 29.64
N PHE A 236 -17.78 14.71 30.23
CA PHE A 236 -18.56 15.95 30.25
C PHE A 236 -18.45 16.57 31.63
N ILE A 237 -18.22 17.88 31.69
CA ILE A 237 -18.21 18.67 32.93
C ILE A 237 -19.47 19.55 32.92
N GLY A 238 -20.33 19.38 33.92
CA GLY A 238 -21.56 20.17 34.12
C GLY A 238 -22.86 19.60 33.51
N GLU A 239 -22.89 18.34 33.04
CA GLU A 239 -24.08 17.78 32.38
C GLU A 239 -25.22 17.33 33.32
N GLU A 240 -25.07 17.48 34.64
CA GLU A 240 -25.94 16.84 35.63
C GLU A 240 -27.39 17.34 35.60
N ASP A 241 -27.61 18.62 35.32
CA ASP A 241 -28.94 19.25 35.32
C ASP A 241 -29.65 19.16 33.96
N GLY A 242 -28.97 18.65 32.93
CA GLY A 242 -29.50 18.50 31.57
C GLY A 242 -29.57 19.81 30.78
N VAL A 243 -28.92 20.87 31.25
CA VAL A 243 -28.76 22.14 30.55
C VAL A 243 -27.29 22.31 30.17
N PHE A 244 -27.01 22.83 28.98
CA PHE A 244 -25.63 23.14 28.57
C PHE A 244 -25.34 24.61 28.92
N ASP A 245 -24.76 24.84 30.09
CA ASP A 245 -24.34 26.15 30.59
C ASP A 245 -23.03 26.63 29.95
N ASN A 246 -22.67 27.90 30.19
CA ASN A 246 -21.50 28.50 29.55
C ASN A 246 -20.16 27.96 30.08
N ASP A 247 -20.15 27.49 31.32
CA ASP A 247 -18.96 26.92 31.97
C ASP A 247 -18.79 25.42 31.70
N ASP A 248 -19.80 24.79 31.09
CA ASP A 248 -19.77 23.37 30.73
C ASP A 248 -18.90 23.12 29.51
N TYR A 249 -18.34 21.92 29.44
CA TYR A 249 -17.54 21.49 28.29
C TYR A 249 -17.35 19.98 28.24
N ILE A 250 -16.92 19.53 27.06
CA ILE A 250 -16.54 18.15 26.81
C ILE A 250 -15.02 18.07 26.73
N LEU A 251 -14.43 17.07 27.40
CA LEU A 251 -13.07 16.62 27.18
C LEU A 251 -13.07 15.27 26.48
N PHE A 252 -12.12 15.07 25.57
CA PHE A 252 -11.92 13.79 24.90
C PHE A 252 -10.46 13.63 24.48
N TYR A 253 -10.01 12.38 24.39
CA TYR A 253 -8.70 12.05 23.86
C TYR A 253 -8.80 11.83 22.36
N ALA A 254 -7.85 12.39 21.62
CA ALA A 254 -7.82 12.29 20.18
C ALA A 254 -6.43 11.95 19.67
N ILE A 255 -6.39 11.21 18.57
CA ILE A 255 -5.16 10.89 17.84
C ILE A 255 -5.04 11.77 16.61
N GLY A 256 -3.99 12.58 16.55
CA GLY A 256 -3.63 13.38 15.38
C GLY A 256 -2.97 12.55 14.27
N PRO A 257 -2.61 13.19 13.14
CA PRO A 257 -2.03 12.53 11.97
C PRO A 257 -0.53 12.26 12.11
N LYS A 258 0.02 12.37 13.32
CA LYS A 258 1.45 12.27 13.63
C LYS A 258 1.72 11.11 14.59
N GLY A 259 2.87 10.49 14.41
CA GLY A 259 3.35 9.35 15.19
C GLY A 259 3.88 8.25 14.27
N PHE A 260 4.91 7.54 14.74
CA PHE A 260 5.58 6.53 13.91
C PHE A 260 4.63 5.40 13.50
N ASN A 261 4.52 5.17 12.20
CA ASN A 261 3.81 4.04 11.62
C ASN A 261 4.81 3.06 11.02
N ALA A 262 4.93 1.86 11.61
CA ALA A 262 5.94 0.87 11.19
C ALA A 262 5.72 0.33 9.76
N GLU A 263 4.46 0.24 9.32
CA GLU A 263 4.11 -0.26 7.98
C GLU A 263 4.46 0.75 6.88
N SER A 264 4.20 2.04 7.14
CA SER A 264 4.48 3.14 6.22
C SER A 264 5.91 3.67 6.34
N LYS A 265 6.58 3.41 7.48
CA LYS A 265 7.93 3.85 7.85
C LYS A 265 8.11 5.36 7.85
N THR A 266 7.16 6.06 8.48
CA THR A 266 7.09 7.53 8.56
C THR A 266 6.41 7.93 9.87
N ASN A 267 6.70 9.14 10.38
CA ASN A 267 6.02 9.75 11.51
C ASN A 267 4.83 10.63 11.12
N ILE A 268 4.54 10.75 9.83
CA ILE A 268 3.46 11.57 9.30
C ILE A 268 2.52 10.66 8.51
N ASN A 269 1.21 10.80 8.74
CA ASN A 269 0.22 10.09 7.94
C ASN A 269 0.40 10.41 6.45
N CYS A 270 0.53 9.42 5.57
CA CYS A 270 0.81 9.64 4.15
C CYS A 270 -0.32 10.38 3.40
N TYR A 271 -1.54 10.34 3.91
CA TYR A 271 -2.75 10.72 3.18
C TYR A 271 -3.39 12.03 3.62
N THR A 272 -3.15 12.46 4.86
CA THR A 272 -3.78 13.66 5.42
C THR A 272 -2.90 14.35 6.46
N ASP A 273 -3.02 15.67 6.56
CA ASP A 273 -2.46 16.50 7.65
C ASP A 273 -3.51 16.91 8.68
N LYS A 274 -4.76 16.46 8.48
CA LYS A 274 -5.89 16.73 9.37
C LYS A 274 -6.57 15.41 9.73
N THR A 275 -6.91 15.24 11.00
CA THR A 275 -7.78 14.15 11.45
C THR A 275 -9.16 14.71 11.74
N TYR A 276 -10.18 14.20 11.06
CA TYR A 276 -11.58 14.56 11.34
C TYR A 276 -12.21 13.68 12.43
N TYR A 277 -13.05 14.32 13.23
CA TYR A 277 -13.96 13.71 14.20
C TYR A 277 -15.36 14.29 14.03
N TYR A 278 -16.37 13.51 14.39
CA TYR A 278 -17.77 13.90 14.27
C TYR A 278 -18.46 14.06 15.63
N ILE A 279 -19.29 15.10 15.73
CA ILE A 279 -20.30 15.23 16.77
C ILE A 279 -21.63 14.72 16.23
N ASN A 280 -22.29 13.88 17.02
CA ASN A 280 -23.67 13.51 16.79
C ASN A 280 -24.55 14.02 17.92
N VAL A 281 -25.70 14.57 17.55
CA VAL A 281 -26.80 14.87 18.47
C VAL A 281 -27.96 13.94 18.12
N SER A 282 -28.33 13.09 19.06
CA SER A 282 -29.45 12.15 18.92
C SER A 282 -30.19 11.99 20.25
N SER A 283 -31.19 11.11 20.34
CA SER A 283 -32.03 10.94 21.53
C SER A 283 -31.43 10.04 22.62
N ALA A 284 -30.33 9.33 22.32
CA ALA A 284 -29.70 8.41 23.27
C ALA A 284 -28.44 9.04 23.89
N ASN A 285 -28.16 8.68 25.13
CA ASN A 285 -26.98 9.17 25.84
C ASN A 285 -25.70 8.79 25.12
N GLY A 286 -24.70 9.67 25.17
CA GLY A 286 -23.38 9.41 24.65
C GLY A 286 -22.51 8.60 25.60
N LYS A 287 -21.49 7.95 25.03
CA LYS A 287 -20.50 7.19 25.79
C LYS A 287 -19.67 8.09 26.69
N ARG A 288 -19.55 7.72 27.96
CA ARG A 288 -18.77 8.46 28.96
C ARG A 288 -17.53 7.69 29.40
N ILE A 289 -16.44 8.40 29.67
CA ILE A 289 -15.24 7.83 30.30
C ILE A 289 -15.64 7.22 31.65
N GLN A 290 -15.22 5.98 31.89
CA GLN A 290 -15.47 5.24 33.13
C GLN A 290 -14.18 5.12 33.94
N SER A 291 -14.25 4.92 35.25
CA SER A 291 -13.06 4.66 36.04
C SER A 291 -12.50 3.26 35.78
N PHE A 292 -11.17 3.13 35.66
CA PHE A 292 -10.54 1.81 35.52
C PHE A 292 -10.31 1.15 36.87
N SER A 293 -10.47 -0.18 36.88
CA SER A 293 -10.25 -1.00 38.07
C SER A 293 -8.76 -1.25 38.28
N GLN A 294 -8.25 -0.81 39.42
CA GLN A 294 -6.90 -1.12 39.86
C GLN A 294 -6.82 -2.55 40.42
N PRO A 295 -5.78 -3.34 40.10
CA PRO A 295 -5.59 -4.66 40.69
C PRO A 295 -5.27 -4.56 42.19
N SER A 296 -5.86 -5.48 42.98
CA SER A 296 -5.56 -5.62 44.40
C SER A 296 -4.45 -6.64 44.65
N GLY A 297 -3.44 -6.31 45.45
CA GLY A 297 -2.35 -7.23 45.82
C GLY A 297 -1.08 -6.48 46.22
N SER A 298 0.01 -7.21 46.43
CA SER A 298 1.33 -6.62 46.60
C SER A 298 1.86 -6.09 45.27
N VAL A 299 2.58 -4.98 45.31
CA VAL A 299 3.30 -4.42 44.16
C VAL A 299 4.53 -5.29 43.86
N ASP A 300 4.65 -5.72 42.62
CA ASP A 300 5.77 -6.54 42.11
C ASP A 300 6.83 -5.68 41.39
N MET A 301 6.43 -4.54 40.84
CA MET A 301 7.30 -3.62 40.11
C MET A 301 6.87 -2.17 40.36
N VAL A 302 7.84 -1.31 40.66
CA VAL A 302 7.63 0.14 40.72
C VAL A 302 8.06 0.75 39.38
N ILE A 303 7.22 1.61 38.82
CA ILE A 303 7.44 2.32 37.56
C ILE A 303 7.48 3.81 37.85
N ASP A 304 8.69 4.36 37.86
CA ASP A 304 8.96 5.79 38.07
C ASP A 304 9.48 6.48 36.80
N THR A 305 9.50 5.77 35.67
CA THR A 305 10.04 6.25 34.38
C THR A 305 9.16 5.83 33.21
N PHE A 306 9.32 6.52 32.09
CA PHE A 306 8.62 6.23 30.85
C PHE A 306 9.48 6.50 29.62
N GLU A 307 9.09 5.92 28.49
CA GLU A 307 9.64 6.17 27.17
C GLU A 307 8.94 7.37 26.53
N ASP A 308 9.71 8.41 26.22
CA ASP A 308 9.25 9.56 25.45
C ASP A 308 9.83 9.51 24.04
N TYR A 309 9.02 9.88 23.04
CA TYR A 309 9.37 9.81 21.63
C TYR A 309 9.16 11.16 20.96
N GLN A 310 10.23 11.74 20.41
CA GLN A 310 10.18 12.96 19.62
C GLN A 310 10.83 12.73 18.25
N PHE A 311 10.39 13.49 17.24
CA PHE A 311 10.91 13.36 15.89
C PHE A 311 10.91 14.71 15.15
N HIS A 312 11.77 14.82 14.16
CA HIS A 312 11.75 15.85 13.12
C HIS A 312 11.59 15.18 11.77
N GLU A 313 10.45 15.42 11.12
CA GLU A 313 10.12 14.90 9.79
C GLU A 313 9.26 15.95 9.08
N ILE A 314 9.55 16.18 7.80
CA ILE A 314 8.83 17.16 6.97
C ILE A 314 8.73 16.58 5.55
N ASP A 315 7.51 16.49 5.02
CA ASP A 315 7.28 16.04 3.65
C ASP A 315 7.30 17.21 2.66
N LYS A 316 8.45 17.46 2.00
CA LYS A 316 8.57 18.56 1.03
C LYS A 316 8.93 18.12 -0.38
N TYR A 317 9.79 17.12 -0.52
CA TYR A 317 10.34 16.67 -1.79
C TYR A 317 10.12 15.17 -1.96
N ASN A 318 9.43 14.75 -3.02
CA ASN A 318 9.61 13.41 -3.58
C ASN A 318 10.76 13.49 -4.60
N LEU A 319 11.86 12.78 -4.37
CA LEU A 319 13.11 13.01 -5.11
C LEU A 319 13.00 12.72 -6.61
N LEU A 320 12.10 11.82 -7.01
CA LEU A 320 12.06 11.26 -8.37
C LEU A 320 10.64 11.23 -8.97
N SER A 321 9.65 11.78 -8.26
CA SER A 321 8.22 11.61 -8.57
C SER A 321 7.82 10.12 -8.64
N LEU A 322 8.33 9.34 -7.68
CA LEU A 322 8.20 7.88 -7.61
C LEU A 322 7.92 7.44 -6.17
N GLY A 323 7.09 6.41 -6.02
CA GLY A 323 6.76 5.82 -4.73
C GLY A 323 6.17 6.82 -3.75
N ARG A 324 6.05 6.43 -2.47
CA ARG A 324 5.41 7.26 -1.44
C ARG A 324 6.36 8.00 -0.50
N ARG A 325 7.68 7.93 -0.69
CA ARG A 325 8.63 8.59 0.22
C ARG A 325 8.76 10.08 -0.08
N TRP A 326 8.75 10.86 0.98
CA TRP A 326 8.96 12.30 0.96
C TRP A 326 10.13 12.65 1.86
N PHE A 327 10.81 13.74 1.54
CA PHE A 327 11.99 14.22 2.24
C PHE A 327 11.84 15.70 2.55
N GLY A 328 12.44 16.14 3.64
CA GLY A 328 12.32 17.49 4.15
C GLY A 328 13.54 18.32 3.83
N ASP A 329 14.36 18.54 4.87
CA ASP A 329 15.54 19.38 4.80
C ASP A 329 16.50 18.95 3.69
N ARG A 330 16.68 19.85 2.71
CA ARG A 330 17.67 19.74 1.65
C ARG A 330 18.98 20.39 2.08
N PHE A 331 20.10 19.77 1.73
CA PHE A 331 21.47 20.23 1.99
C PHE A 331 22.07 20.64 0.64
N ASP A 332 22.08 21.96 0.39
CA ASP A 332 22.50 22.57 -0.87
C ASP A 332 23.45 23.77 -0.66
N VAL A 333 22.92 24.89 -0.16
CA VAL A 333 23.65 26.12 0.18
C VAL A 333 24.20 26.01 1.59
N ASP A 334 23.37 25.50 2.50
CA ASP A 334 23.75 25.17 3.86
C ASP A 334 23.86 23.66 4.03
N ASN A 335 25.10 23.20 4.12
CA ASN A 335 25.42 21.79 4.32
C ASN A 335 25.41 21.40 5.80
N ASN A 336 25.26 22.35 6.73
CA ASN A 336 25.32 22.12 8.17
C ASN A 336 24.00 22.52 8.84
N LYS A 337 23.25 21.54 9.33
CA LYS A 337 21.97 21.80 10.02
C LYS A 337 21.95 21.16 11.39
N ASN A 338 21.42 21.88 12.37
CA ASN A 338 21.18 21.38 13.73
C ASN A 338 19.68 21.28 13.99
N PHE A 339 19.29 20.20 14.68
CA PHE A 339 17.93 19.89 15.05
C PHE A 339 17.86 19.68 16.57
N ASP A 340 17.13 20.54 17.26
CA ASP A 340 17.09 20.57 18.72
C ASP A 340 15.85 19.85 19.25
N PHE A 341 16.09 18.98 20.25
CA PHE A 341 15.08 18.24 20.99
C PHE A 341 15.22 18.50 22.48
N ASN A 342 14.11 18.56 23.21
CA ASN A 342 14.11 18.78 24.65
C ASN A 342 13.35 17.65 25.36
N PHE A 343 14.06 16.88 26.18
CA PHE A 343 13.52 15.82 27.02
C PHE A 343 13.69 16.20 28.50
N PRO A 344 12.75 16.96 29.09
CA PRO A 344 12.84 17.35 30.50
C PRO A 344 12.91 16.11 31.42
N ASP A 345 13.61 16.19 32.55
CA ASP A 345 13.72 15.06 33.49
C ASP A 345 14.33 13.78 32.89
N LEU A 346 15.23 13.94 31.92
CA LEU A 346 15.93 12.84 31.26
C LEU A 346 16.74 11.99 32.26
N VAL A 347 16.63 10.67 32.16
CA VAL A 347 17.42 9.72 32.94
C VAL A 347 18.77 9.51 32.24
N VAL A 348 19.76 10.36 32.57
CA VAL A 348 21.09 10.38 31.91
C VAL A 348 21.94 9.12 32.10
N SER A 349 21.53 8.18 32.96
CA SER A 349 22.17 6.86 33.08
C SER A 349 21.74 5.89 31.97
N GLU A 350 20.62 6.16 31.31
CA GLU A 350 20.12 5.38 30.17
C GLU A 350 20.47 6.10 28.87
N PRO A 351 20.93 5.38 27.82
CA PRO A 351 21.15 5.97 26.51
C PRO A 351 19.82 6.34 25.84
N ILE A 352 19.86 7.33 24.95
CA ILE A 352 18.76 7.58 24.00
C ILE A 352 18.87 6.60 22.83
N ASP A 353 17.75 6.21 22.24
CA ASP A 353 17.71 5.52 20.95
C ASP A 353 17.51 6.55 19.83
N LEU A 354 18.55 6.78 19.05
CA LEU A 354 18.58 7.75 17.96
C LEU A 354 18.47 7.03 16.62
N THR A 355 17.53 7.47 15.80
CA THR A 355 17.42 7.10 14.38
C THR A 355 17.55 8.34 13.49
N VAL A 356 18.40 8.24 12.46
CA VAL A 356 18.59 9.27 11.43
C VAL A 356 18.53 8.61 10.07
N VAL A 357 17.63 9.07 9.21
CA VAL A 357 17.43 8.52 7.86
C VAL A 357 17.68 9.64 6.83
N VAL A 358 18.61 9.41 5.91
CA VAL A 358 19.00 10.40 4.89
C VAL A 358 19.04 9.79 3.50
N ALA A 359 19.01 10.64 2.49
CA ALA A 359 19.10 10.24 1.09
C ALA A 359 19.88 11.25 0.23
N ALA A 360 20.40 10.78 -0.89
CA ALA A 360 21.01 11.60 -1.93
C ALA A 360 20.61 11.06 -3.31
N ALA A 361 20.28 11.97 -4.23
CA ALA A 361 20.06 11.66 -5.64
C ALA A 361 21.28 12.15 -6.43
N SER A 362 22.29 11.29 -6.58
CA SER A 362 23.55 11.64 -7.26
C SER A 362 24.25 10.43 -7.86
N SER A 363 24.93 10.63 -8.98
CA SER A 363 25.86 9.66 -9.57
C SER A 363 27.24 9.65 -8.90
N SER A 364 27.51 10.61 -8.02
CA SER A 364 28.73 10.68 -7.22
C SER A 364 28.48 10.17 -5.80
N ASN A 365 29.52 9.63 -5.16
CA ASN A 365 29.47 9.32 -3.74
C ASN A 365 29.28 10.60 -2.92
N SER A 366 28.60 10.46 -1.79
CA SER A 366 28.44 11.53 -0.78
C SER A 366 28.36 10.93 0.62
N ALA A 367 28.42 11.77 1.63
CA ALA A 367 28.31 11.34 3.01
C ALA A 367 27.54 12.34 3.88
N MET A 368 26.89 11.86 4.93
CA MET A 368 26.30 12.68 5.98
C MET A 368 26.96 12.35 7.31
N GLN A 369 27.68 13.31 7.88
CA GLN A 369 28.20 13.21 9.24
C GLN A 369 27.05 13.51 10.23
N VAL A 370 26.86 12.60 11.18
CA VAL A 370 25.86 12.72 12.25
C VAL A 370 26.60 12.99 13.56
N SER A 371 26.19 14.05 14.25
CA SER A 371 26.70 14.43 15.56
C SER A 371 25.56 14.63 16.56
N VAL A 372 25.85 14.43 17.84
CA VAL A 372 24.93 14.71 18.96
C VAL A 372 25.68 15.57 19.97
N ASN A 373 25.13 16.73 20.32
CA ASN A 373 25.75 17.69 21.24
C ASN A 373 27.21 18.03 20.86
N ASN A 374 27.46 18.25 19.56
CA ASN A 374 28.78 18.49 18.97
C ASN A 374 29.78 17.33 19.09
N GLN A 375 29.34 16.11 19.41
CA GLN A 375 30.16 14.91 19.38
C GLN A 375 29.80 14.07 18.15
N ASP A 376 30.81 13.67 17.38
CA ASP A 376 30.62 12.83 16.20
C ASP A 376 30.15 11.42 16.60
N ILE A 377 29.04 10.99 16.02
CA ILE A 377 28.46 9.66 16.26
C ILE A 377 28.82 8.70 15.12
N THR A 378 28.59 9.12 13.88
CA THR A 378 28.84 8.30 12.70
C THR A 378 28.94 9.14 11.42
N THR A 379 29.40 8.51 10.34
CA THR A 379 29.31 9.04 8.98
C THR A 379 28.52 8.06 8.12
N LEU A 380 27.40 8.53 7.59
CA LEU A 380 26.51 7.76 6.73
C LEU A 380 26.93 7.96 5.26
N SER A 381 27.53 6.94 4.67
CA SER A 381 27.96 6.97 3.26
C SER A 381 26.81 6.63 2.32
N MET A 382 26.61 7.44 1.29
CA MET A 382 25.66 7.22 0.20
C MET A 382 26.45 7.05 -1.10
N THR A 383 26.35 5.87 -1.70
CA THR A 383 27.07 5.58 -2.95
C THR A 383 26.42 6.30 -4.13
N GLY A 384 27.24 6.71 -5.09
CA GLY A 384 26.76 7.19 -6.38
C GLY A 384 25.97 6.10 -7.09
N VAL A 385 24.89 6.50 -7.77
CA VAL A 385 23.96 5.56 -8.41
C VAL A 385 23.88 5.76 -9.91
N SER A 386 23.43 4.71 -10.60
CA SER A 386 23.12 4.71 -12.02
C SER A 386 21.83 3.93 -12.27
N SER A 387 21.18 4.23 -13.41
CA SER A 387 19.95 3.55 -13.83
C SER A 387 20.07 2.03 -13.66
N PRO A 388 19.06 1.36 -13.07
CA PRO A 388 17.72 1.87 -12.78
C PRO A 388 17.57 2.53 -11.40
N THR A 389 18.63 2.60 -10.60
CA THR A 389 18.65 3.27 -9.29
C THR A 389 19.05 4.73 -9.46
N LEU A 390 18.19 5.64 -9.01
CA LEU A 390 18.35 7.09 -9.22
C LEU A 390 18.58 7.88 -7.93
N ALA A 391 18.42 7.23 -6.77
CA ALA A 391 18.85 7.75 -5.48
C ALA A 391 19.37 6.63 -4.58
N SER A 392 20.15 7.00 -3.57
CA SER A 392 20.59 6.11 -2.50
C SER A 392 20.25 6.73 -1.14
N GLY A 393 20.15 5.88 -0.12
CA GLY A 393 19.89 6.33 1.24
C GLY A 393 20.72 5.58 2.26
N ALA A 394 20.85 6.17 3.43
CA ALA A 394 21.59 5.61 4.55
C ALA A 394 20.84 5.89 5.85
N THR A 395 20.99 4.98 6.81
CA THR A 395 20.31 5.04 8.09
C THR A 395 21.29 4.77 9.22
N TYR A 396 21.24 5.61 10.24
CA TYR A 396 21.74 5.29 11.57
C TYR A 396 20.56 4.92 12.46
N SER A 397 20.70 3.86 13.25
CA SER A 397 19.80 3.51 14.34
C SER A 397 20.63 2.89 15.45
N GLY A 398 20.61 3.48 16.64
CA GLY A 398 21.42 3.01 17.75
C GLY A 398 21.40 3.89 18.99
N ASN A 399 21.96 3.33 20.06
CA ASN A 399 22.01 3.96 21.38
C ASN A 399 23.13 5.01 21.46
N VAL A 400 22.81 6.20 21.95
CA VAL A 400 23.76 7.31 22.17
C VAL A 400 23.67 7.76 23.63
N ASN A 401 24.81 7.88 24.30
CA ASN A 401 24.86 8.44 25.64
C ASN A 401 24.83 9.97 25.58
N VAL A 402 23.96 10.59 26.37
CA VAL A 402 23.83 12.04 26.50
C VAL A 402 23.80 12.44 27.97
N ASN A 403 24.21 13.67 28.29
CA ASN A 403 24.33 14.18 29.66
C ASN A 403 23.47 15.42 29.93
N SER A 404 22.54 15.74 29.02
CA SER A 404 21.69 16.92 29.04
C SER A 404 20.32 16.59 28.46
N SER A 405 19.27 17.19 29.02
CA SER A 405 17.90 17.14 28.50
C SER A 405 17.74 17.80 27.13
N ASN A 406 18.53 18.83 26.85
CA ASN A 406 18.61 19.42 25.52
C ASN A 406 19.59 18.60 24.68
N ILE A 407 19.08 18.07 23.57
CA ILE A 407 19.80 17.22 22.62
C ILE A 407 19.78 17.92 21.26
N SER A 408 20.95 18.30 20.75
CA SER A 408 21.12 18.85 19.41
C SER A 408 21.70 17.77 18.50
N VAL A 409 20.95 17.35 17.49
CA VAL A 409 21.43 16.47 16.42
C VAL A 409 21.95 17.32 15.28
N GLY A 410 23.25 17.26 15.01
CA GLY A 410 23.90 17.99 13.92
C GLY A 410 24.12 17.08 12.71
N LEU A 411 23.72 17.56 11.54
CA LEU A 411 23.91 16.92 10.24
C LEU A 411 24.81 17.79 9.36
N ASN A 412 25.94 17.24 8.93
CA ASN A 412 26.89 17.87 8.02
C ASN A 412 27.04 17.05 6.75
N PHE A 413 26.57 17.59 5.62
CA PHE A 413 26.58 16.94 4.33
C PHE A 413 27.86 17.22 3.55
N ASP A 414 28.60 16.15 3.24
CA ASP A 414 29.78 16.19 2.39
C ASP A 414 29.44 15.71 0.97
N ASN A 415 29.46 16.65 0.03
CA ASN A 415 29.23 16.40 -1.39
C ASN A 415 30.52 16.02 -2.16
N LEU A 416 31.63 15.80 -1.45
CA LEU A 416 32.96 15.45 -1.98
C LEU A 416 33.45 16.41 -3.09
N GLY A 417 33.03 17.67 -3.02
CA GLY A 417 33.39 18.71 -3.98
C GLY A 417 32.51 18.79 -5.23
N ASN A 418 31.45 17.98 -5.34
CA ASN A 418 30.47 18.09 -6.42
C ASN A 418 29.21 18.88 -5.97
N PRO A 419 29.07 20.16 -6.36
CA PRO A 419 27.94 20.99 -5.94
C PRO A 419 26.59 20.58 -6.53
N SER A 420 26.55 19.66 -7.52
CA SER A 420 25.29 19.12 -8.04
C SER A 420 24.73 17.98 -7.18
N THR A 421 25.52 17.44 -6.24
CA THR A 421 25.08 16.39 -5.32
C THR A 421 24.34 17.03 -4.17
N LEU A 422 23.06 16.67 -4.01
CA LEU A 422 22.18 17.20 -2.97
C LEU A 422 21.84 16.11 -1.95
N GLY A 423 21.97 16.44 -0.68
CA GLY A 423 21.55 15.60 0.44
C GLY A 423 20.16 15.98 0.92
N TYR A 424 19.44 15.02 1.48
CA TYR A 424 18.08 15.19 1.99
C TYR A 424 17.90 14.43 3.30
N LEU A 425 17.20 15.05 4.25
CA LEU A 425 16.71 14.41 5.45
C LEU A 425 15.34 13.78 5.19
N ASP A 426 15.19 12.51 5.53
CA ASP A 426 13.88 11.84 5.63
C ASP A 426 13.30 12.20 7.02
N TYR A 427 13.87 11.64 8.09
CA TYR A 427 13.57 12.03 9.46
C TYR A 427 14.71 11.80 10.45
N ILE A 428 14.60 12.48 11.59
CA ILE A 428 15.32 12.19 12.84
C ILE A 428 14.29 11.78 13.87
N SER A 429 14.53 10.73 14.63
CA SER A 429 13.72 10.40 15.80
C SER A 429 14.56 9.99 16.99
N ILE A 430 14.12 10.38 18.18
CA ILE A 430 14.75 10.07 19.45
C ILE A 430 13.70 9.47 20.37
N LYS A 431 13.99 8.26 20.87
CA LYS A 431 13.30 7.70 22.03
C LYS A 431 14.22 7.83 23.25
N ALA A 432 13.72 8.39 24.35
CA ALA A 432 14.49 8.63 25.55
C ALA A 432 13.72 8.22 26.81
N ILE A 433 14.44 7.78 27.85
CA ILE A 433 13.84 7.47 29.14
C ILE A 433 13.80 8.72 30.01
N ARG A 434 12.60 9.09 30.45
CA ARG A 434 12.35 10.23 31.35
C ARG A 434 11.76 9.76 32.66
N ASN A 435 12.02 10.50 33.74
CA ASN A 435 11.32 10.28 35.00
C ASN A 435 9.84 10.65 34.85
N LEU A 436 8.94 9.93 35.51
CA LEU A 436 7.53 10.27 35.64
C LEU A 436 7.39 11.48 36.58
N ASN A 437 7.61 12.65 36.00
CA ASN A 437 7.53 13.94 36.65
C ASN A 437 6.63 14.86 35.80
N PHE A 438 5.62 15.44 36.43
CA PHE A 438 4.71 16.36 35.77
C PHE A 438 5.34 17.73 35.58
N ASN A 439 5.13 18.34 34.41
CA ASN A 439 5.79 19.59 33.99
C ASN A 439 4.80 20.61 33.38
N ASP A 440 3.61 20.73 33.98
CA ASP A 440 2.52 21.66 33.63
C ASP A 440 1.81 21.43 32.29
N ASN A 441 2.28 20.50 31.45
CA ASN A 441 1.63 20.11 30.20
C ASN A 441 1.01 18.71 30.31
N GLN A 442 -0.01 18.44 29.50
CA GLN A 442 -0.45 17.05 29.33
C GLN A 442 0.65 16.25 28.63
N PHE A 443 0.86 15.00 29.02
CA PHE A 443 1.81 14.13 28.34
C PHE A 443 1.34 12.67 28.35
N GLN A 444 1.69 11.97 27.29
CA GLN A 444 1.49 10.54 27.16
C GLN A 444 2.71 9.81 27.73
N PHE A 445 2.49 8.68 28.40
CA PHE A 445 3.56 7.84 28.91
C PHE A 445 3.26 6.35 28.75
N GLU A 446 4.30 5.60 28.44
CA GLU A 446 4.32 4.15 28.36
C GLU A 446 5.71 3.63 28.78
N ASN A 447 5.80 2.38 29.22
CA ASN A 447 7.07 1.79 29.63
C ASN A 447 7.16 0.35 29.10
N SER A 448 8.05 0.07 28.15
CA SER A 448 8.07 -1.24 27.48
C SER A 448 8.51 -2.39 28.39
N VAL A 449 9.21 -2.11 29.50
CA VAL A 449 9.65 -3.12 30.46
C VAL A 449 8.47 -3.91 31.02
N VAL A 450 7.31 -3.25 31.18
CA VAL A 450 6.09 -3.87 31.73
C VAL A 450 5.52 -4.98 30.85
N SER A 451 5.80 -4.97 29.54
CA SER A 451 5.28 -5.96 28.59
C SER A 451 5.89 -7.35 28.79
N SER A 452 7.10 -7.42 29.36
CA SER A 452 7.83 -8.66 29.65
C SER A 452 7.73 -9.12 31.11
N ALA A 453 7.14 -8.29 31.97
CA ALA A 453 6.96 -8.54 33.39
C ALA A 453 5.60 -9.22 33.69
N SER A 454 5.42 -9.69 34.92
CA SER A 454 4.17 -10.29 35.40
C SER A 454 3.84 -9.79 36.80
N GLY A 455 2.55 -9.72 37.13
CA GLY A 455 2.09 -9.26 38.44
C GLY A 455 1.48 -7.86 38.41
N ILE A 456 1.66 -7.11 39.49
CA ILE A 456 1.10 -5.77 39.66
C ILE A 456 2.23 -4.74 39.61
N GLY A 457 2.10 -3.77 38.71
CA GLY A 457 2.95 -2.58 38.64
C GLY A 457 2.31 -1.40 39.35
N GLU A 458 3.09 -0.61 40.07
CA GLU A 458 2.69 0.69 40.62
C GLU A 458 3.41 1.80 39.86
N TYR A 459 2.65 2.71 39.23
CA TYR A 459 3.19 3.89 38.59
C TYR A 459 3.20 5.03 39.59
N ASN A 460 4.35 5.69 39.77
CA ASN A 460 4.46 6.88 40.61
C ASN A 460 4.78 8.11 39.76
N ILE A 461 3.97 9.15 39.93
CA ILE A 461 4.13 10.42 39.23
C ILE A 461 4.39 11.50 40.28
N SER A 462 5.51 12.18 40.12
CA SER A 462 5.91 13.32 40.97
C SER A 462 5.41 14.65 40.41
N ASN A 463 5.29 15.66 41.28
CA ASN A 463 4.72 16.99 40.99
C ASN A 463 3.30 16.96 40.40
N ALA A 464 2.51 15.96 40.78
CA ALA A 464 1.21 15.66 40.18
C ALA A 464 0.02 16.48 40.70
N SER A 465 0.22 17.53 41.51
CA SER A 465 -0.89 18.27 42.12
C SER A 465 -1.82 18.95 41.10
N ASN A 466 -1.27 19.34 39.94
CA ASN A 466 -2.02 19.91 38.82
C ASN A 466 -2.52 18.85 37.81
N ILE A 467 -2.25 17.56 38.05
CA ILE A 467 -2.88 16.46 37.31
C ILE A 467 -4.25 16.22 37.93
N SER A 468 -5.29 16.44 37.14
CA SER A 468 -6.67 16.17 37.53
C SER A 468 -7.01 14.68 37.44
N GLU A 469 -6.58 14.01 36.38
CA GLU A 469 -6.88 12.61 36.12
C GLU A 469 -5.72 11.94 35.35
N ILE A 470 -5.58 10.62 35.49
CA ILE A 470 -4.80 9.76 34.59
C ILE A 470 -5.76 8.98 33.71
N TRP A 471 -5.57 9.03 32.41
CA TRP A 471 -6.39 8.28 31.45
C TRP A 471 -5.61 7.08 30.90
N ASP A 472 -6.22 5.89 30.91
CA ASP A 472 -5.75 4.74 30.10
C ASP A 472 -6.33 4.92 28.69
N VAL A 473 -5.43 5.22 27.74
CA VAL A 473 -5.75 5.52 26.34
C VAL A 473 -5.30 4.40 25.40
N THR A 474 -4.99 3.22 25.95
CA THR A 474 -4.58 2.04 25.16
C THR A 474 -5.65 1.65 24.14
N ASP A 475 -6.93 1.71 24.53
CA ASP A 475 -8.08 1.66 23.62
C ASP A 475 -8.67 3.06 23.46
N ILE A 476 -8.37 3.69 22.31
CA ILE A 476 -8.76 5.07 22.03
C ILE A 476 -10.28 5.28 22.02
N TYR A 477 -11.07 4.22 21.83
CA TYR A 477 -12.53 4.32 21.82
C TYR A 477 -13.13 4.13 23.22
N ASN A 478 -12.44 3.38 24.09
CA ASN A 478 -12.89 2.99 25.43
C ASN A 478 -11.97 3.56 26.52
N VAL A 479 -11.65 4.85 26.43
CA VAL A 479 -10.82 5.54 27.45
C VAL A 479 -11.44 5.40 28.84
N THR A 480 -10.58 5.11 29.82
CA THR A 480 -10.95 5.01 31.23
C THR A 480 -10.03 5.87 32.09
N ASN A 481 -10.44 6.24 33.30
CA ASN A 481 -9.71 7.19 34.14
C ASN A 481 -9.41 6.73 35.58
N PHE A 482 -8.46 7.42 36.20
CA PHE A 482 -8.20 7.47 37.63
C PHE A 482 -8.10 8.94 38.06
N ILE A 483 -8.88 9.33 39.07
CA ILE A 483 -9.05 10.74 39.47
C ILE A 483 -8.09 11.08 40.62
N ASN A 484 -7.39 12.21 40.53
CA ASN A 484 -6.59 12.76 41.62
C ASN A 484 -7.41 13.75 42.45
N SER A 485 -8.39 13.24 43.20
CA SER A 485 -9.38 14.09 43.91
C SER A 485 -8.80 14.93 45.03
N GLU A 486 -7.61 14.59 45.54
CA GLU A 486 -6.95 15.26 46.65
C GLU A 486 -5.78 16.15 46.21
N GLU A 487 -5.58 16.34 44.89
CA GLU A 487 -4.47 17.14 44.33
C GLU A 487 -3.10 16.68 44.85
N ASN A 488 -2.93 15.36 45.01
CA ASN A 488 -1.72 14.77 45.56
C ASN A 488 -0.52 15.08 44.67
N ALA A 489 0.54 15.65 45.26
CA ALA A 489 1.78 15.95 44.55
C ALA A 489 2.60 14.70 44.18
N ASN A 490 2.40 13.59 44.91
CA ASN A 490 2.92 12.28 44.54
C ASN A 490 1.72 11.37 44.29
N LEU A 491 1.37 11.21 43.02
CA LEU A 491 0.22 10.42 42.60
C LEU A 491 0.69 9.01 42.25
N SER A 492 0.06 7.99 42.84
CA SER A 492 0.31 6.59 42.48
C SER A 492 -0.96 5.85 42.09
N PHE A 493 -0.83 4.92 41.15
CA PHE A 493 -1.89 4.00 40.77
C PHE A 493 -1.30 2.66 40.31
N THR A 494 -2.08 1.58 40.44
CA THR A 494 -1.63 0.24 40.06
C THR A 494 -2.26 -0.25 38.75
N ALA A 495 -1.52 -1.10 38.04
CA ALA A 495 -1.97 -1.75 36.81
C ALA A 495 -1.39 -3.17 36.68
N THR A 496 -2.09 -4.02 35.94
CA THR A 496 -1.60 -5.38 35.62
C THR A 496 -0.47 -5.33 34.61
N LEU A 497 0.62 -6.05 34.90
CA LEU A 497 1.79 -6.22 34.01
C LEU A 497 1.55 -7.32 32.96
N GLY A 498 2.39 -7.36 31.92
CA GLY A 498 2.36 -8.37 30.87
C GLY A 498 1.74 -7.88 29.54
N SER A 499 1.33 -6.62 29.48
CA SER A 499 0.89 -5.95 28.25
C SER A 499 1.33 -4.49 28.30
N LEU A 500 1.82 -3.96 27.19
CA LEU A 500 2.09 -2.53 27.08
C LEU A 500 0.76 -1.77 27.16
N LYS A 501 0.74 -0.73 28.00
CA LYS A 501 -0.37 0.21 28.10
C LYS A 501 0.15 1.62 27.87
N THR A 502 -0.72 2.44 27.32
CA THR A 502 -0.45 3.85 27.08
C THR A 502 -1.37 4.66 27.99
N TYR A 503 -0.78 5.51 28.83
CA TYR A 503 -1.49 6.40 29.71
C TYR A 503 -1.27 7.86 29.33
N LEU A 504 -2.14 8.74 29.81
CA LEU A 504 -2.02 10.16 29.62
C LEU A 504 -2.37 10.92 30.90
N ALA A 505 -1.48 11.83 31.30
CA ALA A 505 -1.71 12.74 32.42
C ALA A 505 -2.55 13.94 31.96
N VAL A 506 -3.72 14.13 32.57
CA VAL A 506 -4.69 15.18 32.21
C VAL A 506 -4.58 16.35 33.17
N THR A 507 -4.32 17.54 32.63
CA THR A 507 -4.26 18.79 33.39
C THR A 507 -5.19 19.84 32.79
N THR A 508 -5.78 20.68 33.62
CA THR A 508 -6.64 21.80 33.20
C THR A 508 -5.87 22.95 32.56
N LEU A 509 -4.54 22.94 32.67
CA LEU A 509 -3.65 23.99 32.18
C LEU A 509 -3.37 23.91 30.68
N ASP A 510 -3.55 22.74 30.06
CA ASP A 510 -3.04 22.44 28.71
C ASP A 510 -4.04 21.62 27.87
N PHE A 511 -5.31 22.01 27.85
CA PHE A 511 -6.26 21.42 26.92
C PHE A 511 -6.07 21.99 25.51
N PHE A 512 -6.02 21.13 24.50
CA PHE A 512 -6.00 21.57 23.11
C PHE A 512 -7.40 21.97 22.62
N GLU A 513 -7.44 22.86 21.63
CA GLU A 513 -8.68 23.26 20.96
C GLU A 513 -8.76 22.67 19.55
N PRO A 514 -9.90 22.10 19.15
CA PRO A 514 -10.13 21.65 17.78
C PRO A 514 -10.26 22.83 16.81
N LYS A 515 -10.18 22.52 15.51
CA LYS A 515 -10.27 23.49 14.41
C LYS A 515 -11.47 23.21 13.52
N LEU A 516 -11.95 24.25 12.84
CA LEU A 516 -13.12 24.21 11.95
C LEU A 516 -12.71 24.47 10.51
N ASP A 517 -13.32 23.72 9.58
CA ASP A 517 -13.26 23.99 8.15
C ASP A 517 -14.56 24.64 7.65
N SER A 518 -14.56 25.12 6.42
CA SER A 518 -15.73 25.75 5.79
C SER A 518 -16.98 24.86 5.72
N LYS A 519 -16.80 23.54 5.68
CA LYS A 519 -17.88 22.54 5.73
C LYS A 519 -17.87 21.86 7.09
N THR A 520 -18.86 22.17 7.91
CA THR A 520 -19.01 21.63 9.27
C THR A 520 -20.12 20.57 9.39
N VAL A 521 -20.98 20.41 8.38
CA VAL A 521 -22.09 19.44 8.42
C VAL A 521 -21.77 18.21 7.58
N VAL A 522 -22.08 17.04 8.12
CA VAL A 522 -22.06 15.75 7.42
C VAL A 522 -23.49 15.35 7.12
N LYS A 523 -23.78 15.02 5.86
CA LYS A 523 -25.12 14.57 5.46
C LYS A 523 -25.29 13.11 5.86
N ASN A 524 -26.51 12.75 6.23
CA ASN A 524 -26.85 11.36 6.49
C ASN A 524 -26.61 10.50 5.24
N GLN A 525 -25.99 9.35 5.45
CA GLN A 525 -25.61 8.40 4.41
C GLN A 525 -25.56 6.98 4.99
N ASN A 526 -25.73 5.98 4.13
CA ASN A 526 -25.91 4.61 4.57
C ASN A 526 -25.42 3.60 3.52
N ILE A 527 -24.16 3.70 3.09
CA ILE A 527 -23.58 2.74 2.13
C ILE A 527 -23.72 1.33 2.70
N LYS A 528 -23.29 1.11 3.94
CA LYS A 528 -23.32 -0.22 4.59
C LYS A 528 -24.73 -0.85 4.58
N GLY A 529 -25.77 -0.09 4.90
CA GLY A 529 -27.13 -0.64 4.95
C GLY A 529 -27.82 -0.78 3.60
N THR A 530 -27.37 -0.07 2.56
CA THR A 530 -28.16 0.08 1.32
C THR A 530 -27.47 -0.36 0.04
N ILE A 531 -26.15 -0.58 0.04
CA ILE A 531 -25.40 -0.85 -1.20
C ILE A 531 -25.92 -2.09 -1.94
N PHE A 532 -26.34 -3.13 -1.21
CA PHE A 532 -26.92 -4.36 -1.76
C PHE A 532 -28.42 -4.25 -2.10
N LEU A 533 -29.07 -3.12 -1.84
CA LEU A 533 -30.49 -2.97 -2.15
C LEU A 533 -30.66 -2.45 -3.59
N ASN A 534 -31.58 -3.06 -4.32
CA ASN A 534 -32.05 -2.52 -5.59
C ASN A 534 -33.09 -1.39 -5.36
N ASN A 535 -33.62 -0.82 -6.45
CA ASN A 535 -34.61 0.28 -6.38
C ASN A 535 -35.93 -0.09 -5.68
N GLN A 536 -36.19 -1.39 -5.45
CA GLN A 536 -37.36 -1.90 -4.72
C GLN A 536 -37.03 -2.27 -3.27
N GLY A 537 -35.80 -2.06 -2.80
CA GLY A 537 -35.37 -2.42 -1.46
C GLY A 537 -35.08 -3.91 -1.28
N VAL A 538 -34.87 -4.66 -2.37
CA VAL A 538 -34.56 -6.10 -2.32
C VAL A 538 -33.05 -6.30 -2.44
N PHE A 539 -32.50 -7.23 -1.65
CA PHE A 539 -31.09 -7.62 -1.70
C PHE A 539 -30.71 -8.15 -3.09
N GLN A 540 -29.56 -7.71 -3.60
CA GLN A 540 -28.97 -8.15 -4.86
C GLN A 540 -27.44 -8.08 -4.76
N ASP A 541 -26.77 -9.19 -5.07
CA ASP A 541 -25.30 -9.25 -5.15
C ASP A 541 -24.75 -8.31 -6.23
N ILE A 542 -23.56 -7.78 -6.02
CA ILE A 542 -22.95 -6.74 -6.85
C ILE A 542 -21.82 -7.34 -7.67
N ASP A 543 -21.89 -7.23 -9.00
CA ASP A 543 -20.85 -7.74 -9.89
C ASP A 543 -19.71 -6.73 -10.10
N TYR A 544 -20.03 -5.43 -10.04
CA TYR A 544 -19.11 -4.34 -10.40
C TYR A 544 -19.31 -3.08 -9.54
N VAL A 545 -18.22 -2.57 -8.97
CA VAL A 545 -18.19 -1.29 -8.25
C VAL A 545 -17.35 -0.27 -9.03
N ILE A 546 -17.87 0.94 -9.21
CA ILE A 546 -17.15 2.09 -9.76
C ILE A 546 -16.97 3.12 -8.64
N VAL A 547 -15.73 3.48 -8.34
CA VAL A 547 -15.36 4.48 -7.33
C VAL A 547 -14.99 5.78 -8.04
N THR A 548 -15.59 6.90 -7.64
CA THR A 548 -15.49 8.16 -8.38
C THR A 548 -15.65 9.38 -7.45
N PRO A 549 -15.05 10.55 -7.75
CA PRO A 549 -15.38 11.79 -7.06
C PRO A 549 -16.73 12.37 -7.49
N ASN A 550 -17.30 13.26 -6.68
CA ASN A 550 -18.64 13.80 -6.90
C ASN A 550 -18.78 14.60 -8.20
N ASN A 551 -17.70 15.22 -8.69
CA ASN A 551 -17.70 16.03 -9.91
C ASN A 551 -17.74 15.19 -11.21
N THR A 552 -17.41 13.90 -11.15
CA THR A 552 -17.46 12.97 -12.31
C THR A 552 -18.49 11.85 -12.15
N PHE A 553 -19.23 11.83 -11.03
CA PHE A 553 -20.25 10.82 -10.71
C PHE A 553 -21.25 10.56 -11.85
N ALA A 554 -21.71 11.62 -12.54
CA ALA A 554 -22.65 11.46 -13.66
C ALA A 554 -22.06 10.68 -14.84
N GLN A 555 -20.75 10.80 -15.10
CA GLN A 555 -20.08 10.04 -16.17
C GLN A 555 -19.79 8.61 -15.72
N ALA A 556 -19.43 8.41 -14.44
CA ALA A 556 -19.32 7.06 -13.87
C ALA A 556 -20.66 6.30 -13.93
N GLU A 557 -21.79 6.96 -13.67
CA GLU A 557 -23.13 6.36 -13.79
C GLU A 557 -23.49 6.05 -15.26
N ARG A 558 -23.07 6.89 -16.22
CA ARG A 558 -23.18 6.55 -17.65
C ARG A 558 -22.39 5.28 -17.99
N LEU A 559 -21.15 5.14 -17.50
CA LEU A 559 -20.36 3.92 -17.67
C LEU A 559 -21.03 2.71 -17.02
N ALA A 560 -21.59 2.87 -15.82
CA ALA A 560 -22.36 1.83 -15.16
C ALA A 560 -23.56 1.40 -16.01
N GLN A 561 -24.29 2.36 -16.58
CA GLN A 561 -25.43 2.08 -17.44
C GLN A 561 -25.06 1.32 -18.71
N ILE A 562 -23.92 1.64 -19.34
CA ILE A 562 -23.40 0.86 -20.48
C ILE A 562 -23.19 -0.60 -20.05
N ASN A 563 -22.54 -0.84 -18.90
CA ASN A 563 -22.25 -2.19 -18.42
C ASN A 563 -23.53 -2.97 -18.02
N ARG A 564 -24.51 -2.31 -17.41
CA ARG A 564 -25.83 -2.91 -17.15
C ARG A 564 -26.52 -3.32 -18.44
N ALA A 565 -26.48 -2.48 -19.48
CA ALA A 565 -27.16 -2.74 -20.75
C ALA A 565 -26.45 -3.80 -21.61
N GLN A 566 -25.12 -3.77 -21.67
CA GLN A 566 -24.34 -4.66 -22.54
C GLN A 566 -24.09 -6.05 -21.92
N TYR A 567 -23.90 -6.12 -20.60
CA TYR A 567 -23.44 -7.34 -19.94
C TYR A 567 -24.35 -7.81 -18.80
N ASN A 568 -25.46 -7.10 -18.54
CA ASN A 568 -26.41 -7.42 -17.47
C ASN A 568 -25.74 -7.52 -16.07
N LEU A 569 -24.69 -6.74 -15.84
CA LEU A 569 -23.99 -6.68 -14.55
C LEU A 569 -24.79 -5.84 -13.55
N ASN A 570 -24.84 -6.24 -12.28
CA ASN A 570 -25.29 -5.33 -11.22
C ASN A 570 -24.16 -4.37 -10.83
N VAL A 571 -24.23 -3.14 -11.36
CA VAL A 571 -23.20 -2.11 -11.16
C VAL A 571 -23.61 -1.08 -10.11
N LYS A 572 -22.72 -0.80 -9.15
CA LYS A 572 -22.87 0.26 -8.15
C LYS A 572 -21.81 1.34 -8.32
N VAL A 573 -22.23 2.60 -8.36
CA VAL A 573 -21.32 3.76 -8.36
C VAL A 573 -21.30 4.35 -6.96
N VAL A 574 -20.10 4.55 -6.40
CA VAL A 574 -19.93 5.06 -5.04
C VAL A 574 -18.98 6.26 -5.04
N GLY A 575 -19.40 7.33 -4.38
CA GLY A 575 -18.63 8.57 -4.28
C GLY A 575 -17.51 8.49 -3.23
N LEU A 576 -16.34 9.06 -3.52
CA LEU A 576 -15.20 9.06 -2.60
C LEU A 576 -15.52 9.72 -1.25
N ASN A 577 -16.27 10.84 -1.26
CA ASN A 577 -16.62 11.55 -0.04
C ASN A 577 -17.48 10.67 0.88
N GLU A 578 -18.44 9.96 0.30
CA GLU A 578 -19.32 9.06 1.04
C GLU A 578 -18.53 7.85 1.58
N ILE A 579 -17.57 7.31 0.82
CA ILE A 579 -16.65 6.28 1.31
C ILE A 579 -15.87 6.79 2.51
N TYR A 580 -15.19 7.93 2.40
CA TYR A 580 -14.37 8.44 3.51
C TYR A 580 -15.21 8.73 4.75
N ASN A 581 -16.40 9.33 4.59
CA ASN A 581 -17.27 9.60 5.74
C ASN A 581 -17.60 8.33 6.55
N GLU A 582 -17.88 7.21 5.87
CA GLU A 582 -18.32 5.97 6.51
C GLU A 582 -17.19 5.01 6.89
N PHE A 583 -16.03 5.06 6.22
CA PHE A 583 -14.95 4.09 6.40
C PHE A 583 -13.65 4.69 6.98
N SER A 584 -13.58 6.01 7.15
CA SER A 584 -12.40 6.70 7.72
C SER A 584 -12.73 8.00 8.46
N THR A 585 -14.00 8.25 8.81
CA THR A 585 -14.47 9.51 9.43
C THR A 585 -14.13 10.76 8.61
N GLY A 586 -14.16 10.64 7.28
CA GLY A 586 -13.95 11.76 6.35
C GLY A 586 -12.48 12.03 6.02
N ASN A 587 -11.55 11.25 6.55
CA ASN A 587 -10.13 11.34 6.22
C ASN A 587 -9.85 10.63 4.89
N GLN A 588 -9.11 11.26 3.98
CA GLN A 588 -8.63 10.55 2.78
C GLN A 588 -7.70 9.43 3.20
N ASP A 589 -7.95 8.20 2.75
CA ASP A 589 -7.09 7.04 2.96
C ASP A 589 -7.43 5.96 1.92
N ILE A 590 -6.42 5.35 1.30
CA ILE A 590 -6.65 4.26 0.33
C ILE A 590 -7.27 3.02 1.00
N GLY A 591 -6.97 2.79 2.27
CA GLY A 591 -7.55 1.71 3.06
C GLY A 591 -9.07 1.84 3.21
N ALA A 592 -9.63 3.06 3.16
CA ALA A 592 -11.08 3.28 3.20
C ALA A 592 -11.77 2.77 1.93
N ILE A 593 -11.16 3.00 0.76
CA ILE A 593 -11.64 2.48 -0.52
C ILE A 593 -11.53 0.95 -0.52
N ARG A 594 -10.39 0.39 -0.11
CA ARG A 594 -10.23 -1.06 0.04
C ARG A 594 -11.26 -1.65 0.99
N ASN A 595 -11.51 -1.01 2.15
CA ASN A 595 -12.48 -1.48 3.13
C ASN A 595 -13.91 -1.49 2.58
N LEU A 596 -14.30 -0.54 1.72
CA LEU A 596 -15.57 -0.62 0.99
C LEU A 596 -15.60 -1.84 0.06
N VAL A 597 -14.56 -2.04 -0.75
CA VAL A 597 -14.51 -3.15 -1.71
C VAL A 597 -14.58 -4.48 -0.97
N LYS A 598 -13.80 -4.62 0.10
CA LYS A 598 -13.80 -5.79 0.98
C LYS A 598 -15.15 -6.00 1.66
N TYR A 599 -15.81 -4.93 2.10
CA TYR A 599 -17.17 -5.00 2.64
C TYR A 599 -18.14 -5.59 1.61
N VAL A 600 -18.08 -5.18 0.35
CA VAL A 600 -18.92 -5.74 -0.72
C VAL A 600 -18.56 -7.22 -0.99
N TYR A 601 -17.27 -7.54 -1.07
CA TYR A 601 -16.79 -8.90 -1.32
C TYR A 601 -17.22 -9.89 -0.22
N ASP A 602 -17.09 -9.50 1.06
CA ASP A 602 -17.37 -10.37 2.20
C ASP A 602 -18.88 -10.57 2.48
N ASN A 603 -19.74 -9.65 2.01
CA ASN A 603 -21.21 -9.70 2.19
C ASN A 603 -21.99 -10.30 1.01
N ALA A 604 -21.31 -10.80 -0.03
CA ALA A 604 -21.99 -11.54 -1.09
C ALA A 604 -22.75 -12.75 -0.52
N SER A 605 -23.91 -13.06 -1.12
CA SER A 605 -24.79 -14.15 -0.66
C SER A 605 -24.11 -15.52 -0.69
N ALA A 606 -23.17 -15.72 -1.62
CA ALA A 606 -22.36 -16.92 -1.77
C ALA A 606 -21.00 -16.58 -2.42
N PRO A 607 -19.95 -17.40 -2.24
CA PRO A 607 -18.62 -17.15 -2.82
C PRO A 607 -18.60 -16.94 -4.34
N GLU A 608 -19.46 -17.64 -5.08
CA GLU A 608 -19.61 -17.51 -6.54
C GLU A 608 -20.27 -16.20 -6.99
N ASN A 609 -20.97 -15.51 -6.08
CA ASN A 609 -21.66 -14.23 -6.33
C ASN A 609 -20.83 -13.03 -5.86
N ARG A 610 -19.57 -13.25 -5.47
CA ARG A 610 -18.67 -12.20 -5.03
C ARG A 610 -18.39 -11.19 -6.14
N LEU A 611 -18.03 -9.98 -5.71
CA LEU A 611 -17.64 -8.88 -6.56
C LEU A 611 -16.56 -9.31 -7.57
N LYS A 612 -16.77 -9.02 -8.86
CA LYS A 612 -15.89 -9.46 -9.95
C LYS A 612 -15.00 -8.33 -10.45
N TYR A 613 -15.52 -7.10 -10.46
CA TYR A 613 -14.85 -5.94 -11.05
C TYR A 613 -14.84 -4.74 -10.11
N VAL A 614 -13.73 -4.01 -10.11
CA VAL A 614 -13.61 -2.67 -9.52
C VAL A 614 -13.03 -1.72 -10.55
N CYS A 615 -13.62 -0.53 -10.66
CA CYS A 615 -13.10 0.54 -11.49
C CYS A 615 -12.85 1.80 -10.69
N LEU A 616 -11.63 2.31 -10.81
CA LEU A 616 -11.24 3.61 -10.28
C LEU A 616 -11.45 4.65 -11.38
N PHE A 617 -12.44 5.51 -11.18
CA PHE A 617 -12.85 6.50 -12.17
C PHE A 617 -12.21 7.85 -11.85
N GLY A 618 -10.97 7.99 -12.28
CA GLY A 618 -10.16 9.20 -12.10
C GLY A 618 -8.68 8.92 -12.31
N ASP A 619 -7.91 9.98 -12.49
CA ASP A 619 -6.45 9.91 -12.56
C ASP A 619 -5.81 9.70 -11.17
N GLY A 620 -4.49 9.44 -11.14
CA GLY A 620 -3.70 9.25 -9.93
C GLY A 620 -2.46 10.14 -9.87
N SER A 621 -1.87 10.27 -8.68
CA SER A 621 -0.60 10.97 -8.50
C SER A 621 0.16 10.43 -7.29
N PHE A 622 1.49 10.44 -7.35
CA PHE A 622 2.37 10.09 -6.23
C PHE A 622 2.17 11.01 -4.99
N ASP A 623 1.48 12.14 -5.16
CA ASP A 623 1.18 13.09 -4.10
C ASP A 623 -0.28 13.04 -3.64
N TYR A 624 -0.50 12.34 -2.54
CA TYR A 624 -1.82 12.23 -1.91
C TYR A 624 -2.34 13.55 -1.33
N LYS A 625 -1.47 14.47 -0.88
CA LYS A 625 -1.88 15.64 -0.07
C LYS A 625 -1.89 16.96 -0.82
N ASP A 626 -1.78 16.92 -2.15
CA ASP A 626 -1.88 18.13 -2.98
C ASP A 626 -0.81 19.18 -2.66
N ARG A 627 0.43 18.73 -2.47
CA ARG A 627 1.64 19.53 -2.24
C ARG A 627 2.22 20.08 -3.55
N ILE A 628 2.06 19.37 -4.68
CA ILE A 628 2.59 19.75 -5.99
C ILE A 628 1.61 20.57 -6.84
N PRO A 629 2.08 21.44 -7.74
CA PRO A 629 1.19 22.17 -8.65
C PRO A 629 0.55 21.22 -9.67
N ASN A 630 -0.70 21.52 -10.07
CA ASN A 630 -1.47 20.76 -11.05
C ASN A 630 -1.58 19.27 -10.71
N ASN A 631 -1.72 18.94 -9.42
CA ASN A 631 -1.84 17.56 -8.98
C ASN A 631 -3.06 16.88 -9.62
N THR A 632 -2.90 15.61 -10.01
CA THR A 632 -3.94 14.78 -10.63
C THR A 632 -4.40 13.64 -9.72
N ASN A 633 -4.20 13.76 -8.40
CA ASN A 633 -4.73 12.78 -7.43
C ASN A 633 -6.27 12.84 -7.33
N ILE A 634 -6.97 12.25 -8.31
CA ILE A 634 -8.44 12.24 -8.36
C ILE A 634 -9.02 11.02 -7.64
N VAL A 635 -8.50 9.83 -7.94
CA VAL A 635 -8.79 8.59 -7.21
C VAL A 635 -7.45 7.93 -6.86
N PRO A 636 -7.05 7.91 -5.57
CA PRO A 636 -5.70 7.53 -5.18
C PRO A 636 -5.40 6.05 -5.50
N SER A 637 -4.17 5.76 -5.91
CA SER A 637 -3.61 4.41 -6.07
C SER A 637 -2.75 4.02 -4.87
N TRP A 638 -2.38 2.74 -4.75
CA TRP A 638 -1.34 2.35 -3.80
C TRP A 638 0.05 2.58 -4.41
N TYR A 639 0.99 3.06 -3.61
CA TYR A 639 2.40 3.26 -3.99
C TYR A 639 3.35 2.50 -3.07
N SER A 640 4.38 1.92 -3.67
CA SER A 640 5.44 1.24 -2.94
C SER A 640 6.23 2.20 -2.05
N TYR A 641 6.70 1.71 -0.90
CA TYR A 641 7.66 2.43 -0.07
C TYR A 641 8.95 2.72 -0.84
N ASN A 642 9.45 1.75 -1.60
CA ASN A 642 10.62 1.99 -2.41
C ASN A 642 10.33 3.09 -3.45
N SER A 643 11.23 4.07 -3.50
CA SER A 643 11.05 5.33 -4.25
C SER A 643 12.32 5.71 -5.01
N PHE A 644 13.34 4.84 -5.03
CA PHE A 644 14.69 5.16 -5.55
C PHE A 644 15.05 4.44 -6.84
N ASN A 645 14.31 3.42 -7.23
CA ASN A 645 14.67 2.56 -8.37
C ASN A 645 13.45 2.32 -9.26
N LEU A 646 13.62 2.49 -10.56
CA LEU A 646 12.55 2.46 -11.56
C LEU A 646 11.88 1.08 -11.75
N THR A 647 12.53 0.00 -11.31
CA THR A 647 11.99 -1.38 -11.40
C THR A 647 11.28 -1.84 -10.13
N THR A 648 11.62 -1.24 -8.99
CA THR A 648 11.12 -1.65 -7.67
C THR A 648 10.26 -0.57 -6.99
N SER A 649 10.21 0.63 -7.54
CA SER A 649 9.23 1.66 -7.20
C SER A 649 8.05 1.60 -8.17
N TYR A 650 6.86 1.28 -7.69
CA TYR A 650 5.68 1.09 -8.54
C TYR A 650 4.39 1.60 -7.91
N VAL A 651 3.42 1.84 -8.79
CA VAL A 651 2.03 2.17 -8.48
C VAL A 651 1.16 0.97 -8.87
N SER A 652 0.19 0.63 -8.03
CA SER A 652 -0.74 -0.46 -8.34
C SER A 652 -2.12 -0.22 -7.75
N ASP A 653 -3.13 -0.49 -8.55
CA ASP A 653 -4.52 -0.57 -8.10
C ASP A 653 -4.91 -1.99 -7.65
N ASP A 654 -4.00 -2.96 -7.79
CA ASP A 654 -4.23 -4.35 -7.38
C ASP A 654 -4.51 -4.45 -5.86
N PHE A 655 -4.03 -3.48 -5.07
CA PHE A 655 -4.34 -3.32 -3.64
C PHE A 655 -5.86 -3.37 -3.36
N TYR A 656 -6.68 -2.87 -4.28
CA TYR A 656 -8.14 -2.87 -4.13
C TYR A 656 -8.79 -4.20 -4.52
N GLY A 657 -8.05 -5.16 -5.08
CA GLY A 657 -8.57 -6.46 -5.51
C GLY A 657 -8.04 -7.67 -4.73
N MET A 658 -7.16 -7.45 -3.74
CA MET A 658 -6.62 -8.47 -2.82
C MET A 658 -7.49 -8.56 -1.55
N MET A 659 -8.42 -9.52 -1.49
CA MET A 659 -9.49 -9.53 -0.48
C MET A 659 -9.27 -10.53 0.66
N ASP A 660 -8.32 -11.44 0.53
CA ASP A 660 -8.10 -12.47 1.54
C ASP A 660 -7.42 -11.91 2.79
N ALA A 661 -7.67 -12.58 3.92
CA ALA A 661 -7.31 -12.05 5.23
C ALA A 661 -5.80 -11.90 5.43
N ASN A 662 -4.98 -12.68 4.75
CA ASN A 662 -3.52 -12.65 4.83
C ASN A 662 -2.86 -11.77 3.74
N GLU A 663 -3.65 -10.94 3.05
CA GLU A 663 -3.19 -10.09 1.94
C GLU A 663 -3.29 -8.59 2.26
N GLY A 664 -2.91 -7.78 1.30
CA GLY A 664 -3.08 -6.32 1.30
C GLY A 664 -1.77 -5.56 1.52
N THR A 665 -0.70 -6.27 1.92
CA THR A 665 0.65 -5.68 2.06
C THR A 665 1.40 -5.56 0.73
N MET A 666 0.81 -6.03 -0.37
CA MET A 666 1.44 -6.13 -1.69
C MET A 666 2.65 -7.07 -1.69
N ALA A 667 2.61 -8.12 -0.86
CA ALA A 667 3.64 -9.14 -0.85
C ALA A 667 3.59 -9.96 -2.13
N THR A 668 4.70 -10.58 -2.52
CA THR A 668 4.78 -11.42 -3.74
C THR A 668 3.88 -12.67 -3.67
N SER A 669 3.39 -13.04 -2.49
CA SER A 669 2.41 -14.11 -2.28
C SER A 669 0.95 -13.64 -2.43
N ASP A 670 0.67 -12.34 -2.39
CA ASP A 670 -0.69 -11.79 -2.46
C ASP A 670 -1.23 -11.95 -3.89
N ARG A 671 -2.52 -12.25 -4.04
CA ARG A 671 -3.16 -12.49 -5.34
C ARG A 671 -4.46 -11.71 -5.46
N LEU A 672 -4.93 -11.58 -6.70
CA LEU A 672 -6.15 -10.83 -7.00
C LEU A 672 -7.37 -11.74 -7.02
N ASP A 673 -8.36 -11.40 -6.20
CA ASP A 673 -9.71 -11.95 -6.27
C ASP A 673 -10.57 -11.25 -7.34
N ILE A 674 -10.36 -9.94 -7.46
CA ILE A 674 -11.18 -9.01 -8.24
C ILE A 674 -10.34 -8.42 -9.37
N ALA A 675 -10.91 -8.34 -10.58
CA ALA A 675 -10.27 -7.65 -11.69
C ALA A 675 -10.42 -6.13 -11.55
N VAL A 676 -9.31 -5.40 -11.61
CA VAL A 676 -9.28 -3.95 -11.40
C VAL A 676 -8.93 -3.21 -12.69
N GLY A 677 -9.58 -2.07 -12.93
CA GLY A 677 -9.27 -1.17 -14.04
C GLY A 677 -9.44 0.30 -13.66
N ARG A 678 -8.89 1.21 -14.48
CA ARG A 678 -8.92 2.65 -14.23
C ARG A 678 -9.35 3.43 -15.47
N ILE A 679 -10.18 4.45 -15.28
CA ILE A 679 -10.45 5.49 -16.28
C ILE A 679 -9.56 6.68 -15.95
N LEU A 680 -8.57 6.97 -16.80
CA LEU A 680 -7.68 8.11 -16.63
C LEU A 680 -8.39 9.41 -17.02
N ALA A 681 -8.97 10.07 -16.02
CA ALA A 681 -9.67 11.34 -16.18
C ALA A 681 -9.38 12.29 -14.99
N ASP A 682 -8.76 13.42 -15.30
CA ASP A 682 -8.43 14.49 -14.36
C ASP A 682 -9.55 15.54 -14.21
N THR A 683 -10.45 15.62 -15.19
CA THR A 683 -11.50 16.63 -15.29
C THR A 683 -12.86 16.03 -15.69
N PRO A 684 -13.98 16.69 -15.34
CA PRO A 684 -15.30 16.28 -15.81
C PRO A 684 -15.45 16.21 -17.33
N GLN A 685 -14.73 17.06 -18.07
CA GLN A 685 -14.73 17.04 -19.53
C GLN A 685 -14.00 15.80 -20.06
N ARG A 686 -12.79 15.50 -19.57
CA ARG A 686 -12.05 14.29 -19.99
C ARG A 686 -12.82 13.02 -19.61
N ALA A 687 -13.44 12.99 -18.43
CA ALA A 687 -14.33 11.90 -18.01
C ALA A 687 -15.46 11.66 -19.01
N LYS A 688 -16.12 12.73 -19.47
CA LYS A 688 -17.17 12.63 -20.50
C LYS A 688 -16.62 12.07 -21.80
N GLU A 689 -15.48 12.58 -22.27
CA GLU A 689 -14.84 12.15 -23.52
C GLU A 689 -14.45 10.67 -23.49
N MET A 690 -13.93 10.16 -22.37
CA MET A 690 -13.59 8.75 -22.23
C MET A 690 -14.83 7.85 -22.23
N VAL A 691 -15.92 8.28 -21.58
CA VAL A 691 -17.19 7.52 -21.59
C VAL A 691 -17.87 7.58 -22.96
N ASP A 692 -17.84 8.72 -23.65
CA ASP A 692 -18.34 8.84 -25.03
C ASP A 692 -17.56 7.91 -25.98
N LYS A 693 -16.25 7.81 -25.80
CA LYS A 693 -15.39 6.87 -26.54
C LYS A 693 -15.77 5.42 -26.26
N ILE A 694 -16.05 5.05 -25.01
CA ILE A 694 -16.54 3.71 -24.65
C ILE A 694 -17.90 3.41 -25.28
N GLU A 695 -18.84 4.35 -25.21
CA GLU A 695 -20.16 4.22 -25.83
C GLU A 695 -20.05 3.98 -27.35
N SER A 696 -19.12 4.67 -28.01
CA SER A 696 -18.85 4.50 -29.44
C SER A 696 -18.41 3.08 -29.83
N TYR A 697 -17.91 2.28 -28.89
CA TYR A 697 -17.48 0.90 -29.15
C TYR A 697 -18.66 -0.06 -29.42
N TYR A 698 -19.86 0.30 -28.96
CA TYR A 698 -21.07 -0.53 -29.01
C TYR A 698 -22.06 -0.09 -30.08
N VAL A 699 -21.77 0.98 -30.83
CA VAL A 699 -22.65 1.44 -31.93
C VAL A 699 -22.54 0.51 -33.14
N LYS A 700 -23.56 0.52 -33.99
CA LYS A 700 -23.66 -0.38 -35.16
C LYS A 700 -22.45 -0.23 -36.11
N GLU A 701 -21.96 0.99 -36.28
CA GLU A 701 -20.83 1.34 -37.13
C GLU A 701 -19.50 0.77 -36.62
N ALA A 702 -19.42 0.40 -35.34
CA ALA A 702 -18.23 -0.22 -34.74
C ALA A 702 -18.12 -1.74 -35.02
N PHE A 703 -19.13 -2.36 -35.64
CA PHE A 703 -19.07 -3.77 -36.03
C PHE A 703 -18.38 -3.92 -37.39
N GLY A 704 -17.35 -4.76 -37.45
CA GLY A 704 -16.64 -5.03 -38.71
C GLY A 704 -15.52 -6.07 -38.56
N SER A 705 -14.91 -6.42 -39.68
CA SER A 705 -13.84 -7.44 -39.77
C SER A 705 -12.59 -7.10 -38.97
N TRP A 706 -12.40 -5.84 -38.59
CA TRP A 706 -11.30 -5.39 -37.75
C TRP A 706 -11.26 -6.12 -36.39
N ARG A 707 -12.42 -6.58 -35.89
CA ARG A 707 -12.53 -7.38 -34.66
C ARG A 707 -11.92 -8.78 -34.78
N ASN A 708 -11.57 -9.21 -35.99
CA ASN A 708 -10.86 -10.46 -36.24
C ASN A 708 -9.40 -10.21 -36.62
N LYS A 709 -8.81 -9.04 -36.31
CA LYS A 709 -7.41 -8.74 -36.62
C LYS A 709 -6.59 -8.60 -35.34
N PHE A 710 -5.47 -9.29 -35.27
CA PHE A 710 -4.48 -9.19 -34.20
C PHE A 710 -3.15 -8.73 -34.79
N VAL A 711 -2.61 -7.62 -34.30
CA VAL A 711 -1.35 -7.07 -34.78
C VAL A 711 -0.30 -7.28 -33.71
N VAL A 712 0.80 -7.95 -34.04
CA VAL A 712 1.97 -8.10 -33.17
C VAL A 712 3.14 -7.31 -33.76
N ILE A 713 3.79 -6.52 -32.91
CA ILE A 713 4.85 -5.59 -33.29
C ILE A 713 6.06 -5.85 -32.39
N SER A 714 7.24 -6.02 -32.98
CA SER A 714 8.49 -6.15 -32.23
C SER A 714 9.45 -5.01 -32.54
N ASP A 715 10.28 -4.68 -31.57
CA ASP A 715 11.49 -3.89 -31.79
C ASP A 715 12.49 -4.57 -32.74
N ASP A 716 13.50 -3.82 -33.17
CA ASP A 716 14.68 -4.36 -33.86
C ASP A 716 15.68 -5.00 -32.88
N VAL A 717 16.72 -5.61 -33.46
CA VAL A 717 17.78 -6.31 -32.73
C VAL A 717 19.09 -5.53 -32.85
N ASP A 718 19.33 -4.60 -31.93
CA ASP A 718 20.59 -3.85 -31.83
C ASP A 718 21.67 -4.61 -31.05
N LYS A 719 21.25 -5.50 -30.14
CA LYS A 719 22.12 -6.29 -29.27
C LYS A 719 21.85 -7.78 -29.42
N GLU A 720 22.87 -8.59 -29.18
CA GLU A 720 22.79 -10.07 -29.31
C GLU A 720 21.61 -10.71 -28.57
N TRP A 721 21.19 -10.16 -27.42
CA TRP A 721 20.07 -10.70 -26.64
C TRP A 721 18.68 -10.28 -27.14
N GLU A 722 18.58 -9.24 -27.96
CA GLU A 722 17.30 -8.63 -28.37
C GLU A 722 16.54 -9.46 -29.41
N GLY A 723 17.18 -10.48 -30.01
CA GLY A 723 16.51 -11.47 -30.86
C GLY A 723 15.30 -12.14 -30.17
N LEU A 724 15.35 -12.27 -28.83
CA LEU A 724 14.25 -12.79 -28.03
C LEU A 724 12.97 -11.93 -28.12
N LEU A 725 13.08 -10.63 -28.43
CA LEU A 725 11.93 -9.74 -28.63
C LEU A 725 11.11 -10.20 -29.85
N GLN A 726 11.79 -10.44 -30.97
CA GLN A 726 11.15 -10.88 -32.21
C GLN A 726 10.64 -12.31 -32.09
N GLU A 727 11.46 -13.24 -31.57
CA GLU A 727 11.07 -14.63 -31.36
C GLU A 727 9.81 -14.77 -30.49
N THR A 728 9.73 -14.01 -29.40
CA THR A 728 8.56 -14.01 -28.51
C THR A 728 7.34 -13.44 -29.21
N THR A 729 7.50 -12.33 -29.92
CA THR A 729 6.42 -11.69 -30.70
C THR A 729 5.88 -12.63 -31.77
N ASP A 730 6.78 -13.33 -32.47
CA ASP A 730 6.46 -14.35 -33.45
C ASP A 730 5.69 -15.51 -32.82
N ASN A 731 6.16 -16.01 -31.68
CA ASN A 731 5.54 -17.09 -30.95
C ASN A 731 4.11 -16.75 -30.52
N VAL A 732 3.90 -15.56 -29.94
CA VAL A 732 2.57 -15.09 -29.54
C VAL A 732 1.62 -15.03 -30.75
N GLY A 733 2.08 -14.49 -31.89
CA GLY A 733 1.29 -14.47 -33.12
C GLY A 733 0.99 -15.87 -33.67
N ASN A 734 1.96 -16.78 -33.64
CA ASN A 734 1.81 -18.16 -34.12
C ASN A 734 0.82 -18.96 -33.26
N LEU A 735 0.91 -18.85 -31.93
CA LEU A 735 0.00 -19.53 -31.01
C LEU A 735 -1.44 -19.08 -31.22
N VAL A 736 -1.68 -17.76 -31.35
CA VAL A 736 -3.03 -17.26 -31.64
C VAL A 736 -3.52 -17.75 -33.01
N THR A 737 -2.66 -17.79 -34.03
CA THR A 737 -3.02 -18.33 -35.36
C THR A 737 -3.41 -19.80 -35.29
N GLN A 738 -2.69 -20.59 -34.48
CA GLN A 738 -2.92 -22.02 -34.30
C GLN A 738 -4.21 -22.28 -33.53
N GLU A 739 -4.38 -21.63 -32.38
CA GLU A 739 -5.49 -21.89 -31.46
C GLU A 739 -6.79 -21.21 -31.92
N LYS A 740 -6.69 -20.05 -32.59
CA LYS A 740 -7.81 -19.25 -33.08
C LYS A 740 -7.67 -18.94 -34.58
N PRO A 741 -7.83 -19.93 -35.48
CA PRO A 741 -7.59 -19.78 -36.92
C PRO A 741 -8.53 -18.78 -37.64
N PHE A 742 -9.59 -18.32 -36.98
CA PHE A 742 -10.44 -17.24 -37.48
C PHE A 742 -9.87 -15.83 -37.22
N MET A 743 -8.79 -15.71 -36.45
CA MET A 743 -8.07 -14.46 -36.21
C MET A 743 -7.01 -14.24 -37.30
N ASN A 744 -7.05 -13.07 -37.93
CA ASN A 744 -6.06 -12.61 -38.89
C ASN A 744 -4.89 -11.97 -38.14
N VAL A 745 -3.80 -12.71 -38.01
CA VAL A 745 -2.58 -12.23 -37.36
C VAL A 745 -1.71 -11.49 -38.38
N VAL A 746 -1.33 -10.26 -38.05
CA VAL A 746 -0.37 -9.43 -38.80
C VAL A 746 0.86 -9.21 -37.94
N LYS A 747 2.04 -9.46 -38.50
CA LYS A 747 3.31 -9.30 -37.81
C LYS A 747 4.09 -8.14 -38.42
N ILE A 748 4.56 -7.24 -37.59
CA ILE A 748 5.40 -6.10 -37.97
C ILE A 748 6.68 -6.21 -37.16
N HIS A 749 7.74 -6.74 -37.77
CA HIS A 749 9.07 -6.78 -37.17
C HIS A 749 9.88 -5.61 -37.73
N SER A 750 10.47 -4.76 -36.88
CA SER A 750 11.22 -3.60 -37.35
C SER A 750 12.32 -3.97 -38.35
N ASP A 751 13.05 -5.06 -38.10
CA ASP A 751 14.12 -5.58 -38.98
C ASP A 751 13.63 -6.11 -40.35
N ALA A 752 12.31 -6.25 -40.55
CA ALA A 752 11.74 -6.55 -41.86
C ALA A 752 11.68 -5.30 -42.78
N PHE A 753 12.00 -4.12 -42.24
CA PHE A 753 11.96 -2.84 -42.94
C PHE A 753 13.35 -2.18 -42.96
N GLN A 754 13.54 -1.23 -43.88
CA GLN A 754 14.79 -0.50 -43.99
C GLN A 754 14.93 0.55 -42.88
N GLN A 755 16.01 0.48 -42.10
CA GLN A 755 16.42 1.53 -41.17
C GLN A 755 16.96 2.74 -41.93
N GLU A 756 16.56 3.94 -41.51
CA GLU A 756 16.98 5.21 -42.09
C GLU A 756 17.76 6.04 -41.05
N SER A 757 19.02 6.36 -41.35
CA SER A 757 19.84 7.21 -40.48
C SER A 757 19.60 8.70 -40.73
N SER A 758 19.46 9.47 -39.65
CA SER A 758 19.29 10.93 -39.70
C SER A 758 20.17 11.62 -38.66
N ALA A 759 20.29 12.95 -38.75
CA ALA A 759 20.97 13.75 -37.71
C ALA A 759 20.32 13.63 -36.32
N GLY A 760 19.07 13.18 -36.25
CA GLY A 760 18.35 12.89 -34.99
C GLY A 760 18.47 11.45 -34.51
N GLY A 761 19.34 10.63 -35.10
CA GLY A 761 19.45 9.18 -34.86
C GLY A 761 18.66 8.36 -35.87
N ASP A 762 18.75 7.04 -35.73
CA ASP A 762 18.12 6.07 -36.63
C ASP A 762 16.59 6.03 -36.43
N ARG A 763 15.89 5.64 -37.50
CA ARG A 763 14.42 5.56 -37.56
C ARG A 763 13.96 4.44 -38.48
N TYR A 764 12.73 3.97 -38.24
CA TYR A 764 11.97 3.16 -39.20
C TYR A 764 10.67 3.85 -39.64
N PRO A 765 10.71 4.80 -40.60
CA PRO A 765 9.49 5.47 -41.07
C PRO A 765 8.47 4.52 -41.70
N ALA A 766 8.94 3.45 -42.36
CA ALA A 766 8.06 2.43 -42.93
C ALA A 766 7.33 1.62 -41.84
N VAL A 767 8.00 1.27 -40.74
CA VAL A 767 7.37 0.62 -39.58
C VAL A 767 6.31 1.53 -38.97
N THR A 768 6.65 2.81 -38.76
CA THR A 768 5.68 3.81 -38.27
C THR A 768 4.44 3.86 -39.16
N THR A 769 4.64 3.87 -40.48
CA THR A 769 3.54 3.86 -41.46
C THR A 769 2.68 2.60 -41.36
N GLU A 770 3.30 1.42 -41.23
CA GLU A 770 2.57 0.15 -41.07
C GLU A 770 1.80 0.08 -39.75
N ILE A 771 2.35 0.58 -38.66
CA ILE A 771 1.64 0.69 -37.37
C ILE A 771 0.42 1.59 -37.50
N VAL A 772 0.60 2.80 -38.03
CA VAL A 772 -0.50 3.76 -38.24
C VAL A 772 -1.56 3.17 -39.15
N ASN A 773 -1.17 2.56 -40.27
CA ASN A 773 -2.08 1.88 -41.19
C ASN A 773 -2.83 0.72 -40.51
N ALA A 774 -2.15 -0.07 -39.69
CA ALA A 774 -2.75 -1.19 -38.99
C ALA A 774 -3.80 -0.73 -37.98
N VAL A 775 -3.51 0.36 -37.23
CA VAL A 775 -4.43 1.00 -36.29
C VAL A 775 -5.61 1.63 -37.04
N ASP A 776 -5.37 2.49 -38.03
CA ASP A 776 -6.40 3.22 -38.78
C ASP A 776 -7.38 2.29 -39.52
N ASN A 777 -6.87 1.19 -40.08
CA ASN A 777 -7.73 0.18 -40.69
C ASN A 777 -8.55 -0.63 -39.66
N GLY A 778 -8.10 -0.64 -38.41
CA GLY A 778 -8.71 -1.29 -37.26
C GLY A 778 -8.08 -2.65 -36.95
N ALA A 779 -7.82 -2.90 -35.67
CA ALA A 779 -7.41 -4.19 -35.11
C ALA A 779 -8.09 -4.40 -33.76
N LEU A 780 -8.42 -5.65 -33.41
CA LEU A 780 -8.99 -5.97 -32.10
C LEU A 780 -7.95 -5.73 -31.01
N VAL A 781 -6.74 -6.27 -31.24
CA VAL A 781 -5.60 -6.17 -30.33
C VAL A 781 -4.40 -5.69 -31.13
N VAL A 782 -3.69 -4.70 -30.59
CA VAL A 782 -2.36 -4.30 -31.03
C VAL A 782 -1.41 -4.61 -29.89
N ASN A 783 -0.46 -5.52 -30.10
CA ASN A 783 0.49 -5.95 -29.08
C ASN A 783 1.91 -5.58 -29.50
N TYR A 784 2.52 -4.70 -28.75
CA TYR A 784 3.92 -4.30 -28.92
C TYR A 784 4.79 -4.92 -27.83
N PHE A 785 5.93 -5.50 -28.24
CA PHE A 785 6.97 -5.98 -27.35
C PHE A 785 8.34 -5.43 -27.76
N GLY A 786 8.95 -4.61 -26.90
CA GLY A 786 10.20 -3.92 -27.20
C GLY A 786 10.55 -2.81 -26.21
N HIS A 787 11.55 -2.00 -26.53
CA HIS A 787 11.90 -0.80 -25.78
C HIS A 787 10.84 0.28 -25.92
N GLY A 788 10.85 1.25 -24.99
CA GLY A 788 9.85 2.29 -24.94
C GLY A 788 9.98 3.12 -23.69
N GLY A 789 9.16 4.15 -23.61
CA GLY A 789 9.12 5.07 -22.48
C GLY A 789 7.96 6.04 -22.57
N GLU A 790 8.00 7.06 -21.73
CA GLU A 790 6.94 8.05 -21.57
C GLU A 790 6.63 8.83 -22.87
N ASP A 791 7.53 8.87 -23.86
CA ASP A 791 7.32 9.60 -25.13
C ASP A 791 6.92 8.73 -26.34
N GLY A 792 7.06 7.40 -26.25
CA GLY A 792 6.78 6.52 -27.38
C GLY A 792 7.37 5.12 -27.29
N LEU A 793 7.35 4.42 -28.42
CA LEU A 793 7.85 3.05 -28.61
C LEU A 793 9.15 3.06 -29.43
N ALA A 794 10.08 2.16 -29.06
CA ALA A 794 11.43 1.99 -29.62
C ALA A 794 12.36 3.20 -29.48
N GLU A 795 13.68 2.97 -29.51
CA GLU A 795 14.68 4.06 -29.53
C GLU A 795 14.66 4.80 -30.88
N GLU A 796 14.29 4.10 -31.94
CA GLU A 796 14.14 4.52 -33.33
C GLU A 796 12.85 5.32 -33.54
N ARG A 797 12.00 5.38 -32.50
CA ARG A 797 10.76 6.16 -32.43
C ARG A 797 9.77 5.72 -33.50
N ILE A 798 9.40 4.44 -33.45
CA ILE A 798 8.44 3.84 -34.38
C ILE A 798 6.99 4.22 -34.08
N LEU A 799 6.72 4.79 -32.90
CA LEU A 799 5.45 5.41 -32.55
C LEU A 799 5.65 6.48 -31.47
N LEU A 800 5.30 7.74 -31.77
CA LEU A 800 5.37 8.87 -30.86
C LEU A 800 4.00 9.48 -30.56
N LYS A 801 3.93 10.34 -29.54
CA LYS A 801 2.72 11.14 -29.21
C LYS A 801 2.08 11.84 -30.43
N PRO A 802 2.83 12.50 -31.35
CA PRO A 802 2.22 13.10 -32.55
C PRO A 802 1.57 12.09 -33.48
N ASP A 803 2.15 10.88 -33.64
CA ASP A 803 1.60 9.82 -34.48
C ASP A 803 0.27 9.30 -33.89
N VAL A 804 0.25 9.11 -32.57
CA VAL A 804 -0.94 8.71 -31.81
C VAL A 804 -2.08 9.73 -31.94
N ASN A 805 -1.77 11.02 -31.90
CA ASN A 805 -2.74 12.08 -32.15
C ASN A 805 -3.25 12.08 -33.59
N GLY A 806 -2.45 11.56 -34.53
CA GLY A 806 -2.78 11.43 -35.94
C GLY A 806 -3.70 10.25 -36.28
N PHE A 807 -3.94 9.32 -35.35
CA PHE A 807 -4.78 8.14 -35.58
C PHE A 807 -6.22 8.49 -36.01
N ARG A 808 -6.79 7.64 -36.85
CA ARG A 808 -8.10 7.82 -37.54
C ARG A 808 -8.99 6.59 -37.44
N ASN A 809 -8.76 5.70 -36.48
CA ASN A 809 -9.53 4.48 -36.27
C ASN A 809 -10.87 4.70 -35.55
N TYR A 810 -11.66 5.67 -36.02
CA TYR A 810 -13.01 5.95 -35.53
C TYR A 810 -13.86 4.67 -35.50
N CYS A 811 -14.49 4.39 -34.35
CA CYS A 811 -15.30 3.17 -34.11
C CYS A 811 -14.54 1.83 -34.26
N LYS A 812 -13.21 1.85 -34.38
CA LYS A 812 -12.34 0.68 -34.51
C LYS A 812 -11.23 0.70 -33.46
N LEU A 813 -11.63 0.97 -32.23
CA LEU A 813 -10.73 1.18 -31.10
C LEU A 813 -10.15 -0.16 -30.66
N ASN A 814 -8.84 -0.25 -30.45
CA ASN A 814 -8.18 -1.51 -30.11
C ASN A 814 -7.95 -1.64 -28.59
N CYS A 815 -7.77 -2.87 -28.12
CA CYS A 815 -7.01 -3.11 -26.90
C CYS A 815 -5.53 -2.99 -27.25
N PHE A 816 -4.84 -2.00 -26.70
CA PHE A 816 -3.42 -1.78 -26.96
C PHE A 816 -2.60 -2.39 -25.82
N VAL A 817 -1.89 -3.46 -26.13
CA VAL A 817 -0.97 -4.13 -25.21
C VAL A 817 0.43 -3.60 -25.47
N THR A 818 1.07 -3.02 -24.45
CA THR A 818 2.47 -2.59 -24.54
C THR A 818 3.27 -3.28 -23.45
N VAL A 819 4.09 -4.25 -23.85
CA VAL A 819 5.04 -4.91 -22.97
C VAL A 819 6.38 -4.16 -23.10
N THR A 820 6.48 -3.02 -22.44
CA THR A 820 7.63 -2.11 -22.52
C THR A 820 7.85 -1.39 -21.20
N CYS A 821 8.77 -0.43 -21.12
CA CYS A 821 8.97 0.40 -19.91
C CYS A 821 8.11 1.67 -19.96
N GLU A 822 7.46 2.03 -18.84
CA GLU A 822 6.95 3.39 -18.53
C GLU A 822 6.02 4.04 -19.59
N PHE A 823 5.35 3.26 -20.45
CA PHE A 823 4.54 3.82 -21.54
C PHE A 823 3.32 4.61 -21.02
N THR A 824 2.80 4.25 -19.85
CA THR A 824 1.64 4.91 -19.21
C THR A 824 1.92 5.20 -17.74
N ARG A 825 2.88 6.09 -17.48
CA ARG A 825 3.20 6.58 -16.13
C ARG A 825 2.20 7.67 -15.68
N PHE A 826 0.93 7.29 -15.58
CA PHE A 826 -0.17 8.20 -15.26
C PHE A 826 -0.06 8.87 -13.88
N ASP A 827 0.76 8.31 -12.98
CA ASP A 827 0.92 8.81 -11.62
C ASP A 827 1.89 10.00 -11.48
N ASN A 828 2.41 10.52 -12.60
CA ASN A 828 3.31 11.67 -12.63
C ASN A 828 2.63 12.89 -13.29
N PRO A 829 2.06 13.83 -12.50
CA PRO A 829 1.31 14.97 -13.05
C PRO A 829 2.16 15.95 -13.86
N PHE A 830 3.49 15.84 -13.78
CA PHE A 830 4.40 16.71 -14.50
C PHE A 830 4.64 16.28 -15.95
N ARG A 831 4.27 15.05 -16.32
CA ARG A 831 4.58 14.51 -17.63
C ARG A 831 3.51 13.55 -18.14
N GLU A 832 2.71 14.06 -19.07
CA GLU A 832 1.80 13.23 -19.87
C GLU A 832 2.60 12.27 -20.76
N THR A 833 2.09 11.06 -20.94
CA THR A 833 2.78 9.94 -21.60
C THR A 833 2.14 9.52 -22.92
N ALA A 834 2.89 8.85 -23.80
CA ALA A 834 2.36 8.34 -25.06
C ALA A 834 1.18 7.37 -24.86
N GLY A 835 1.20 6.58 -23.80
CA GLY A 835 0.07 5.75 -23.40
C GLY A 835 -1.17 6.57 -23.04
N GLU A 836 -1.02 7.60 -22.22
CA GLU A 836 -2.13 8.50 -21.91
C GLU A 836 -2.71 9.16 -23.15
N PHE A 837 -1.89 9.67 -24.08
CA PHE A 837 -2.38 10.19 -25.36
C PHE A 837 -3.10 9.13 -26.21
N THR A 838 -2.63 7.87 -26.17
CA THR A 838 -3.26 6.75 -26.89
C THR A 838 -4.66 6.46 -26.34
N TYR A 839 -4.83 6.57 -25.03
CA TYR A 839 -6.11 6.41 -24.36
C TYR A 839 -7.01 7.65 -24.49
N TRP A 840 -6.47 8.85 -24.27
CA TRP A 840 -7.19 10.13 -24.26
C TRP A 840 -7.61 10.63 -25.63
N ASN A 841 -7.09 10.06 -26.73
CA ASN A 841 -7.59 10.39 -28.06
C ASN A 841 -9.11 10.11 -28.13
N LYS A 842 -9.93 11.17 -28.10
CA LYS A 842 -11.39 11.12 -27.92
C LYS A 842 -12.16 10.34 -28.97
N GLN A 843 -11.56 10.12 -30.14
CA GLN A 843 -12.24 9.52 -31.28
C GLN A 843 -11.47 8.36 -31.94
N ALA A 844 -10.19 8.21 -31.61
CA ALA A 844 -9.27 7.24 -32.18
C ALA A 844 -8.35 6.69 -31.07
N GLY A 845 -7.30 5.94 -31.43
CA GLY A 845 -6.41 5.27 -30.48
C GLY A 845 -7.03 4.03 -29.86
N ALA A 846 -6.76 3.81 -28.58
CA ALA A 846 -7.14 2.57 -27.89
C ALA A 846 -8.42 2.73 -27.07
N ILE A 847 -9.29 1.70 -27.05
CA ILE A 847 -10.40 1.65 -26.07
C ILE A 847 -9.88 1.31 -24.68
N SER A 848 -8.75 0.61 -24.60
CA SER A 848 -8.12 0.17 -23.37
C SER A 848 -6.63 -0.07 -23.58
N LEU A 849 -5.88 0.02 -22.48
CA LEU A 849 -4.47 -0.28 -22.44
C LEU A 849 -4.21 -1.43 -21.46
N ILE A 850 -3.39 -2.40 -21.86
CA ILE A 850 -2.69 -3.31 -20.95
C ILE A 850 -1.22 -2.95 -21.05
N THR A 851 -0.73 -2.20 -20.08
CA THR A 851 0.49 -1.40 -20.22
C THR A 851 1.23 -1.31 -18.89
N THR A 852 2.44 -0.77 -18.93
CA THR A 852 3.33 -0.65 -17.78
C THR A 852 3.38 0.79 -17.28
N THR A 853 3.47 0.93 -15.96
CA THR A 853 3.71 2.21 -15.28
C THR A 853 5.19 2.43 -14.97
N ARG A 854 6.02 1.38 -15.10
CA ARG A 854 7.41 1.31 -14.61
C ARG A 854 8.29 0.44 -15.50
N GLN A 855 9.59 0.39 -15.18
CA GLN A 855 10.54 -0.49 -15.87
C GLN A 855 10.33 -1.95 -15.45
N ILE A 856 10.50 -2.85 -16.41
CA ILE A 856 10.36 -4.30 -16.22
C ILE A 856 11.59 -5.04 -16.78
N PHE A 857 11.86 -6.22 -16.23
CA PHE A 857 12.85 -7.12 -16.82
C PHE A 857 12.30 -7.79 -18.09
N VAL A 858 13.15 -7.97 -19.09
CA VAL A 858 12.80 -8.67 -20.34
C VAL A 858 12.35 -10.11 -20.07
N SER A 859 12.94 -10.80 -19.09
CA SER A 859 12.54 -12.16 -18.72
C SER A 859 11.09 -12.24 -18.23
N PHE A 860 10.67 -11.27 -17.41
CA PHE A 860 9.27 -11.13 -16.99
C PHE A 860 8.37 -10.80 -18.19
N ALA A 861 8.79 -9.84 -19.02
CA ALA A 861 8.05 -9.43 -20.21
C ALA A 861 7.73 -10.61 -21.15
N ILE A 862 8.71 -11.50 -21.40
CA ILE A 862 8.53 -12.71 -22.22
C ILE A 862 7.48 -13.64 -21.60
N SER A 863 7.59 -13.91 -20.30
CA SER A 863 6.65 -14.80 -19.59
C SER A 863 5.23 -14.22 -19.61
N PHE A 864 5.11 -12.94 -19.26
CA PHE A 864 3.85 -12.22 -19.21
C PHE A 864 3.15 -12.20 -20.59
N ASN A 865 3.87 -11.87 -21.66
CA ASN A 865 3.25 -11.74 -22.98
C ASN A 865 2.69 -13.06 -23.50
N ASN A 866 3.42 -14.16 -23.29
CA ASN A 866 2.94 -15.51 -23.64
C ASN A 866 1.72 -15.92 -22.80
N THR A 867 1.74 -15.64 -21.50
CA THR A 867 0.63 -15.98 -20.59
C THR A 867 -0.62 -15.15 -20.87
N LEU A 868 -0.47 -13.84 -21.10
CA LEU A 868 -1.57 -12.95 -21.42
C LEU A 868 -2.30 -13.38 -22.70
N GLY A 869 -1.56 -13.81 -23.72
CA GLY A 869 -2.14 -14.32 -24.97
C GLY A 869 -3.15 -15.45 -24.75
N LYS A 870 -2.80 -16.42 -23.88
CA LYS A 870 -3.65 -17.57 -23.53
C LYS A 870 -5.01 -17.14 -23.00
N TYR A 871 -5.02 -16.19 -22.07
CA TYR A 871 -6.24 -15.73 -21.42
C TYR A 871 -7.02 -14.76 -22.31
N LEU A 872 -6.35 -13.81 -22.98
CA LEU A 872 -7.02 -12.81 -23.83
C LEU A 872 -7.75 -13.46 -25.01
N PHE A 873 -7.23 -14.57 -25.51
CA PHE A 873 -7.82 -15.34 -26.59
C PHE A 873 -8.46 -16.65 -26.14
N SER A 874 -8.68 -16.91 -24.84
CA SER A 874 -9.45 -18.09 -24.35
C SER A 874 -8.99 -19.42 -24.95
N TYR A 875 -7.72 -19.77 -24.72
CA TYR A 875 -7.14 -21.09 -25.04
C TYR A 875 -6.30 -21.65 -23.87
N SER A 876 -6.57 -21.19 -22.65
CA SER A 876 -5.90 -21.68 -21.44
C SER A 876 -6.69 -22.81 -20.82
N ASP A 877 -6.05 -23.93 -20.51
CA ASP A 877 -6.66 -25.04 -19.76
C ASP A 877 -6.69 -24.79 -18.23
N ASP A 878 -5.99 -23.74 -17.76
CA ASP A 878 -5.74 -23.48 -16.33
C ASP A 878 -6.75 -22.52 -15.67
N ASP A 879 -7.77 -22.06 -16.40
CA ASP A 879 -8.83 -21.17 -15.90
C ASP A 879 -10.20 -21.87 -15.77
N ALA A 880 -11.25 -21.08 -15.57
CA ALA A 880 -12.62 -21.56 -15.40
C ALA A 880 -13.52 -21.24 -16.61
N TYR A 881 -12.93 -20.75 -17.70
CA TYR A 881 -13.62 -20.39 -18.91
C TYR A 881 -13.58 -21.58 -19.87
N ASP A 882 -14.73 -21.92 -20.46
CA ASP A 882 -14.74 -22.93 -21.51
C ASP A 882 -13.97 -22.42 -22.74
N ASP A 883 -13.49 -23.34 -23.59
CA ASP A 883 -12.90 -22.98 -24.88
C ASP A 883 -13.87 -22.12 -25.69
N ASN A 884 -13.49 -20.86 -25.96
CA ASN A 884 -14.28 -19.81 -26.63
C ASN A 884 -15.29 -19.05 -25.74
N GLU A 885 -15.26 -19.25 -24.42
CA GLU A 885 -15.79 -18.30 -23.46
C GLU A 885 -14.68 -17.29 -23.11
N TYR A 886 -14.81 -16.05 -23.58
CA TYR A 886 -13.75 -15.06 -23.45
C TYR A 886 -13.86 -14.30 -22.12
N PRO A 887 -12.83 -14.33 -21.25
CA PRO A 887 -12.80 -13.42 -20.12
C PRO A 887 -12.76 -11.98 -20.61
N SER A 888 -13.21 -11.04 -19.76
CA SER A 888 -12.95 -9.62 -20.03
C SER A 888 -11.44 -9.37 -20.05
N MET A 889 -10.99 -8.35 -20.79
CA MET A 889 -9.56 -7.98 -20.84
C MET A 889 -8.97 -7.69 -19.44
N ALA A 890 -9.77 -7.18 -18.49
CA ALA A 890 -9.35 -6.98 -17.10
C ALA A 890 -9.18 -8.32 -16.36
N GLU A 891 -10.07 -9.29 -16.62
CA GLU A 891 -9.97 -10.64 -16.05
C GLU A 891 -8.80 -11.43 -16.64
N ALA A 892 -8.56 -11.30 -17.95
CA ALA A 892 -7.38 -11.88 -18.59
C ALA A 892 -6.07 -11.34 -17.98
N LEU A 893 -6.02 -10.04 -17.69
CA LEU A 893 -4.88 -9.45 -16.98
C LEU A 893 -4.75 -9.97 -15.54
N ARG A 894 -5.87 -10.12 -14.81
CA ARG A 894 -5.87 -10.69 -13.45
C ARG A 894 -5.30 -12.12 -13.44
N LEU A 895 -5.74 -12.96 -14.37
CA LEU A 895 -5.26 -14.33 -14.54
C LEU A 895 -3.78 -14.38 -14.94
N ALA A 896 -3.32 -13.48 -15.82
CA ALA A 896 -1.93 -13.41 -16.23
C ALA A 896 -0.96 -12.98 -15.11
N LYS A 897 -1.46 -12.35 -14.05
CA LYS A 897 -0.69 -11.96 -12.86
C LYS A 897 -0.64 -13.03 -11.76
N SER A 898 -1.42 -14.12 -11.88
CA SER A 898 -1.67 -15.09 -10.79
C SER A 898 -0.60 -16.17 -10.63
#